data_AF-A0A7V3ABK8-F1
#
_entry.id   AF-A0A7V3ABK8-F1
#
_cell.length_a   1.000
_cell.length_b   1.000
_cell.length_c   1.000
_cell.angle_alpha   90.00
_cell.angle_beta   90.00
_cell.angle_gamma   90.00
#
_symmetry.space_group_name_H-M   'P 1'
#
loop_
_entity.id
_entity.type
_entity.pdbx_description
1 polymer ?
#
loop_
_entity_poly.entity_id
_entity_poly.type
_entity_poly.pdbx_seq_one_letter_code
_entity_poly.pdbx_strand_id
1 'polypeptide(L)'
;MMPFGEALAAHPDQEPKMPDLPVSLTVGRDALGYESAGLPPVLLGWPAFSVDGKRTRETGLEWRAAGRERLAQGAVESRHAATIAPGLTLTLVARIADDSPILRFRYELSGTGALTRADGLEAIRYARLAMAGCERVTEVRLSEWIEFHHSYEVDEVAVEERDFMHGEKRMGPIVVGERPGQSVLLAYEHGSTYPDAFLDFAFDPDRNVSLNAVKGNYVAGEPADGFRSVWFLLGAVNGTKEDLATALRQFLLSRQALRSASRRPYLFYNTWNHQERRRHWHDKPYLDEMHQERMLREIDVAHRMGIEVFVIDAGWFKRTGDWCPNLERFPDALQTVRRRLESHGMKLGLWFDNSAAVESAILKEHLDCRCASNGKVWDPQVIWETEPAYRMCLVSRYWEAFAKELIRLNRELGVTYFKWDAIGQYGCTDPNHLHGTAAHSEKERGDRYAFLLPLYMTRIVEKVAEACPEAIVDFDVTESGRAVGLAFLSAGKFFLINNGPYCWNYNIPQPYWPQGNPNLFFHPGPARTWVCRQPLTYDKWIPMNLFLTHYLPDDGASNQVNCVASLILGQNGIWGDLPGIGEDGVKRFGELLGLYKQVREDIAAAPPVRRGTIGGCPEIHEKIDPRTGRGAVVVFATMPGTYTYVTERKTDAAVWTSPGTGTVRLADGRARIEATFAKHMGWRGKPDDAEWAKIVFFGAT
;
A
#
# COMPACT_ATOMS: atom_id res chain seq x y z
N MET A 1 31.34 4.95 42.39
CA MET A 1 30.80 5.69 43.54
C MET A 1 29.47 6.31 43.10
N MET A 2 28.38 5.91 43.76
CA MET A 2 26.99 6.40 43.63
C MET A 2 26.81 7.86 44.13
N PRO A 3 25.61 8.52 44.11
CA PRO A 3 24.27 8.05 43.72
C PRO A 3 23.34 8.99 42.90
N PHE A 4 22.26 8.35 42.45
CA PHE A 4 20.87 8.77 42.19
C PHE A 4 20.28 9.92 43.06
N GLY A 5 19.27 10.62 42.50
CA GLY A 5 18.29 11.41 43.26
C GLY A 5 17.19 12.03 42.38
N GLU A 6 15.97 11.51 42.51
CA GLU A 6 14.70 11.86 41.85
C GLU A 6 14.11 13.22 42.29
N ALA A 7 13.24 13.79 41.44
CA ALA A 7 12.02 14.48 41.88
C ALA A 7 11.04 14.66 40.68
N LEU A 8 10.25 13.62 40.38
CA LEU A 8 8.97 13.76 39.68
C LEU A 8 7.88 13.78 40.75
N ALA A 9 7.30 14.96 40.99
CA ALA A 9 6.15 15.10 41.87
C ALA A 9 4.88 14.62 41.15
N ALA A 10 4.25 13.58 41.70
CA ALA A 10 2.94 13.12 41.30
C ALA A 10 1.85 14.04 41.88
N HIS A 11 0.87 14.41 41.05
CA HIS A 11 -0.44 14.92 41.47
C HIS A 11 -1.51 13.84 41.25
N PRO A 12 -2.57 13.81 42.09
CA PRO A 12 -3.47 12.65 42.22
C PRO A 12 -4.66 12.69 41.25
N ASP A 13 -5.03 11.50 40.78
CA ASP A 13 -6.38 11.05 40.42
C ASP A 13 -7.37 12.08 39.82
N GLN A 14 -7.11 12.46 38.57
CA GLN A 14 -8.17 12.67 37.60
C GLN A 14 -7.79 11.92 36.32
N GLU A 15 -8.55 10.90 35.95
CA GLU A 15 -8.49 10.37 34.58
C GLU A 15 -8.57 11.57 33.62
N PRO A 16 -7.61 11.75 32.70
CA PRO A 16 -7.67 12.85 31.76
C PRO A 16 -8.99 12.72 31.00
N LYS A 17 -9.87 13.71 31.17
CA LYS A 17 -11.12 13.84 30.43
C LYS A 17 -10.74 13.78 28.95
N MET A 18 -11.02 12.66 28.30
CA MET A 18 -10.66 12.46 26.91
C MET A 18 -11.34 13.56 26.08
N PRO A 19 -10.67 14.11 25.05
CA PRO A 19 -11.35 14.98 24.09
C PRO A 19 -12.58 14.24 23.54
N ASP A 20 -13.65 14.99 23.27
CA ASP A 20 -14.86 14.42 22.66
C ASP A 20 -14.46 13.77 21.34
N LEU A 21 -14.67 12.46 21.24
CA LEU A 21 -14.41 11.72 20.01
C LEU A 21 -15.25 12.32 18.87
N PRO A 22 -14.71 12.41 17.64
CA PRO A 22 -15.47 12.92 16.50
C PRO A 22 -16.67 12.00 16.18
N VAL A 23 -16.59 10.76 16.67
CA VAL A 23 -17.60 9.72 16.49
C VAL A 23 -17.87 8.95 17.77
N SER A 24 -19.12 8.55 17.96
CA SER A 24 -19.58 7.73 19.09
C SER A 24 -20.03 6.35 18.61
N LEU A 25 -19.84 5.33 19.46
CA LEU A 25 -20.24 3.95 19.17
C LEU A 25 -21.31 3.50 20.14
N THR A 26 -22.48 3.12 19.61
CA THR A 26 -23.58 2.54 20.38
C THR A 26 -23.71 1.07 20.02
N VAL A 27 -23.26 0.18 20.91
CA VAL A 27 -23.38 -1.27 20.73
C VAL A 27 -24.79 -1.71 21.13
N GLY A 28 -25.71 -1.66 20.16
CA GLY A 28 -27.13 -1.94 20.37
C GLY A 28 -27.49 -3.44 20.27
N ARG A 29 -28.70 -3.78 20.70
CA ARG A 29 -29.20 -5.17 20.66
C ARG A 29 -29.37 -5.70 19.24
N ASP A 30 -29.75 -4.83 18.31
CA ASP A 30 -30.13 -5.19 16.95
C ASP A 30 -29.16 -4.68 15.88
N ALA A 31 -28.35 -3.68 16.22
CA ALA A 31 -27.36 -3.09 15.31
C ALA A 31 -26.23 -2.39 16.10
N LEU A 32 -25.10 -2.21 15.42
CA LEU A 32 -24.06 -1.26 15.80
C LEU A 32 -24.45 0.13 15.32
N GLY A 33 -24.66 1.06 16.24
CA GLY A 33 -24.86 2.47 15.96
C GLY A 33 -23.53 3.20 15.89
N TYR A 34 -23.33 3.96 14.82
CA TYR A 34 -22.17 4.80 14.59
C TYR A 34 -22.61 6.23 14.34
N GLU A 35 -22.26 7.12 15.26
CA GLU A 35 -22.66 8.53 15.21
C GLU A 35 -21.46 9.39 14.88
N SER A 36 -21.63 10.33 13.96
CA SER A 36 -20.69 11.44 13.73
C SER A 36 -21.41 12.73 14.06
N ALA A 37 -20.71 13.68 14.69
CA ALA A 37 -21.30 14.89 15.27
C ALA A 37 -22.38 15.55 14.37
N GLY A 38 -23.62 15.61 14.89
CA GLY A 38 -24.75 16.33 14.28
C GLY A 38 -25.54 15.57 13.22
N LEU A 39 -25.27 14.29 12.98
CA LEU A 39 -25.96 13.49 11.95
C LEU A 39 -26.75 12.32 12.54
N PRO A 40 -27.77 11.81 11.84
CA PRO A 40 -28.43 10.57 12.22
C PRO A 40 -27.41 9.42 12.33
N PRO A 41 -27.58 8.52 13.32
CA PRO A 41 -26.71 7.37 13.49
C PRO A 41 -26.75 6.50 12.23
N VAL A 42 -25.58 6.05 11.80
CA VAL A 42 -25.45 4.97 10.83
C VAL A 42 -25.64 3.66 11.58
N LEU A 43 -26.63 2.87 11.19
CA LEU A 43 -26.92 1.58 11.80
C LEU A 43 -26.37 0.46 10.92
N LEU A 44 -25.52 -0.38 11.51
CA LEU A 44 -24.96 -1.56 10.88
C LEU A 44 -25.52 -2.82 11.55
N GLY A 45 -26.28 -3.62 10.81
CA GLY A 45 -26.82 -4.88 11.31
C GLY A 45 -25.71 -5.87 11.68
N TRP A 46 -25.93 -6.65 12.74
CA TRP A 46 -24.98 -7.63 13.24
C TRP A 46 -24.71 -8.78 12.25
N PRO A 47 -23.55 -9.46 12.37
CA PRO A 47 -23.21 -10.54 11.47
C PRO A 47 -24.07 -11.79 11.71
N ALA A 48 -24.30 -12.53 10.63
CA ALA A 48 -24.92 -13.84 10.64
C ALA A 48 -23.88 -14.90 10.27
N PHE A 49 -23.79 -15.96 11.07
CA PHE A 49 -22.98 -17.13 10.78
C PHE A 49 -23.87 -18.36 10.59
N SER A 50 -23.34 -19.37 9.91
CA SER A 50 -23.89 -20.71 9.87
C SER A 50 -22.99 -21.62 10.69
N VAL A 51 -23.48 -22.11 11.83
CA VAL A 51 -22.74 -22.97 12.76
C VAL A 51 -23.58 -24.21 13.03
N ASP A 52 -22.97 -25.39 12.85
CA ASP A 52 -23.62 -26.70 13.01
C ASP A 52 -24.94 -26.82 12.21
N GLY A 53 -24.96 -26.24 11.00
CA GLY A 53 -26.11 -26.25 10.10
C GLY A 53 -27.24 -25.28 10.49
N LYS A 54 -27.03 -24.42 11.49
CA LYS A 54 -28.00 -23.44 11.97
C LYS A 54 -27.48 -22.03 11.83
N ARG A 55 -28.38 -21.12 11.46
CA ARG A 55 -28.08 -19.69 11.42
C ARG A 55 -28.04 -19.11 12.84
N THR A 56 -27.01 -18.32 13.14
CA THR A 56 -26.86 -17.67 14.45
C THR A 56 -27.82 -16.50 14.62
N ARG A 57 -28.04 -16.08 15.87
CA ARG A 57 -28.88 -14.93 16.19
C ARG A 57 -28.20 -13.62 15.75
N GLU A 58 -28.98 -12.70 15.18
CA GLU A 58 -28.49 -11.40 14.67
C GLU A 58 -29.13 -10.20 15.40
N THR A 59 -30.20 -10.41 16.16
CA THR A 59 -30.97 -9.36 16.83
C THR A 59 -31.28 -9.74 18.28
N GLY A 60 -31.58 -8.77 19.13
CA GLY A 60 -31.82 -8.99 20.55
C GLY A 60 -30.59 -9.50 21.30
N LEU A 61 -29.38 -9.19 20.81
CA LEU A 61 -28.12 -9.58 21.42
C LEU A 61 -27.86 -8.78 22.70
N GLU A 62 -27.38 -9.46 23.74
CA GLU A 62 -27.00 -8.82 25.01
C GLU A 62 -25.49 -8.67 25.06
N TRP A 63 -25.02 -7.45 24.81
CA TRP A 63 -23.61 -7.12 24.75
C TRP A 63 -23.05 -6.71 26.11
N ARG A 64 -21.87 -7.24 26.44
CA ARG A 64 -21.08 -6.83 27.60
C ARG A 64 -19.73 -6.27 27.14
N ALA A 65 -19.26 -5.21 27.80
CA ALA A 65 -17.89 -4.74 27.60
C ALA A 65 -16.91 -5.83 28.07
N ALA A 66 -15.90 -6.09 27.25
CA ALA A 66 -14.91 -7.16 27.47
C ALA A 66 -13.48 -6.61 27.59
N GLY A 67 -13.22 -5.39 27.14
CA GLY A 67 -11.90 -4.76 27.25
C GLY A 67 -11.84 -3.42 26.56
N ARG A 68 -10.88 -2.59 26.97
CA ARG A 68 -10.58 -1.31 26.34
C ARG A 68 -9.10 -1.00 26.51
N GLU A 69 -8.42 -0.61 25.45
CA GLU A 69 -7.00 -0.25 25.47
C GLU A 69 -6.70 0.90 24.50
N ARG A 70 -5.71 1.74 24.85
CA ARG A 70 -5.17 2.78 23.96
C ARG A 70 -3.98 2.20 23.20
N LEU A 71 -4.01 2.27 21.88
CA LEU A 71 -2.97 1.77 20.99
C LEU A 71 -1.90 2.84 20.72
N ALA A 72 -0.72 2.40 20.28
CA ALA A 72 0.44 3.27 20.07
C ALA A 72 0.22 4.41 19.06
N GLN A 73 -0.64 4.17 18.07
CA GLN A 73 -1.03 5.14 17.04
C GLN A 73 -2.21 6.02 17.46
N GLY A 74 -2.58 6.05 18.74
CA GLY A 74 -3.58 6.96 19.32
C GLY A 74 -5.02 6.46 19.30
N ALA A 75 -5.32 5.41 18.54
CA ALA A 75 -6.65 4.80 18.54
C ALA A 75 -6.97 4.10 19.86
N VAL A 76 -8.24 4.04 20.24
CA VAL A 76 -8.76 3.22 21.33
C VAL A 76 -9.37 1.96 20.73
N GLU A 77 -8.86 0.79 21.13
CA GLU A 77 -9.52 -0.49 20.87
C GLU A 77 -10.52 -0.79 22.00
N SER A 78 -11.77 -1.05 21.65
CA SER A 78 -12.79 -1.58 22.56
C SER A 78 -13.25 -2.96 22.12
N ARG A 79 -13.58 -3.80 23.10
CA ARG A 79 -14.07 -5.16 22.89
C ARG A 79 -15.42 -5.32 23.55
N HIS A 80 -16.37 -5.89 22.81
CA HIS A 80 -17.72 -6.16 23.29
C HIS A 80 -18.08 -7.59 22.92
N ALA A 81 -18.69 -8.34 23.84
CA ALA A 81 -19.03 -9.74 23.62
C ALA A 81 -20.53 -9.99 23.81
N ALA A 82 -21.11 -10.87 23.00
CA ALA A 82 -22.49 -11.33 23.12
C ALA A 82 -22.60 -12.82 22.78
N THR A 83 -23.51 -13.52 23.46
CA THR A 83 -23.85 -14.91 23.11
C THR A 83 -24.77 -14.91 21.89
N ILE A 84 -24.35 -15.57 20.80
CA ILE A 84 -25.11 -15.61 19.53
C ILE A 84 -25.76 -16.98 19.25
N ALA A 85 -25.31 -18.03 19.96
CA ALA A 85 -25.90 -19.36 20.02
C ALA A 85 -25.45 -20.05 21.33
N PRO A 86 -26.10 -21.13 21.78
CA PRO A 86 -25.67 -21.87 22.98
C PRO A 86 -24.19 -22.27 22.89
N GLY A 87 -23.38 -21.82 23.86
CA GLY A 87 -21.94 -22.12 23.91
C GLY A 87 -21.07 -21.34 22.92
N LEU A 88 -21.63 -20.40 22.14
CA LEU A 88 -20.90 -19.61 21.14
C LEU A 88 -20.99 -18.11 21.44
N THR A 89 -19.83 -17.47 21.52
CA THR A 89 -19.68 -16.03 21.79
C THR A 89 -19.14 -15.30 20.57
N LEU A 90 -19.82 -14.22 20.18
CA LEU A 90 -19.33 -13.22 19.23
C LEU A 90 -18.64 -12.09 19.99
N THR A 91 -17.44 -11.72 19.56
CA THR A 91 -16.73 -10.53 20.03
C THR A 91 -16.58 -9.52 18.91
N LEU A 92 -17.10 -8.31 19.12
CA LEU A 92 -16.78 -7.12 18.33
C LEU A 92 -15.47 -6.54 18.85
N VAL A 93 -14.49 -6.37 17.97
CA VAL A 93 -13.26 -5.60 18.23
C VAL A 93 -13.34 -4.33 17.39
N ALA A 94 -13.37 -3.15 18.02
CA ALA A 94 -13.58 -1.86 17.39
C ALA A 94 -12.44 -0.89 17.73
N ARG A 95 -11.95 -0.13 16.75
CA ARG A 95 -10.89 0.86 16.88
C ARG A 95 -11.36 2.21 16.37
N ILE A 96 -11.29 3.23 17.23
CA ILE A 96 -11.66 4.62 16.94
C ILE A 96 -10.52 5.54 17.36
N ALA A 97 -10.24 6.59 16.59
CA ALA A 97 -9.27 7.62 16.95
C ALA A 97 -9.95 8.97 17.15
N ASP A 98 -9.39 9.79 18.06
CA ASP A 98 -9.94 11.07 18.50
C ASP A 98 -9.94 12.15 17.38
N ASP A 99 -9.32 11.88 16.23
CA ASP A 99 -9.23 12.80 15.09
C ASP A 99 -9.64 12.15 13.76
N SER A 100 -10.29 10.99 13.80
CA SER A 100 -10.70 10.27 12.60
C SER A 100 -12.18 9.89 12.65
N PRO A 101 -12.96 10.21 11.61
CA PRO A 101 -14.35 9.78 11.50
C PRO A 101 -14.46 8.40 10.84
N ILE A 102 -13.46 7.53 11.04
CA ILE A 102 -13.41 6.16 10.54
C ILE A 102 -13.32 5.18 11.72
N LEU A 103 -14.31 4.30 11.83
CA LEU A 103 -14.30 3.13 12.69
C LEU A 103 -13.66 1.96 11.92
N ARG A 104 -12.64 1.34 12.50
CA ARG A 104 -12.09 0.06 12.04
C ARG A 104 -12.54 -1.05 12.99
N PHE A 105 -13.18 -2.10 12.49
CA PHE A 105 -13.74 -3.15 13.34
C PHE A 105 -13.60 -4.55 12.73
N ARG A 106 -13.69 -5.59 13.56
CA ARG A 106 -13.75 -6.98 13.13
C ARG A 106 -14.55 -7.83 14.11
N TYR A 107 -14.84 -9.06 13.72
CA TYR A 107 -15.53 -10.04 14.53
C TYR A 107 -14.62 -11.22 14.86
N GLU A 108 -14.70 -11.70 16.10
CA GLU A 108 -14.03 -12.91 16.57
C GLU A 108 -15.09 -13.85 17.15
N LEU A 109 -14.95 -15.17 16.91
CA LEU A 109 -15.79 -16.19 17.53
C LEU A 109 -14.98 -17.01 18.53
N SER A 110 -15.62 -17.39 19.62
CA SER A 110 -15.06 -18.29 20.63
C SER A 110 -16.13 -19.21 21.21
N GLY A 111 -15.73 -20.43 21.58
CA GLY A 111 -16.61 -21.44 22.17
C GLY A 111 -16.83 -22.66 21.28
N THR A 112 -18.03 -23.25 21.33
CA THR A 112 -18.32 -24.54 20.67
C THR A 112 -19.01 -24.38 19.33
N GLY A 113 -18.83 -25.38 18.46
CA GLY A 113 -19.49 -25.51 17.15
C GLY A 113 -18.53 -25.39 15.99
N ALA A 114 -18.98 -25.78 14.80
CA ALA A 114 -18.21 -25.72 13.56
C ALA A 114 -18.91 -24.86 12.51
N LEU A 115 -18.14 -24.05 11.80
CA LEU A 115 -18.64 -23.24 10.69
C LEU A 115 -19.09 -24.16 9.55
N THR A 116 -20.34 -24.00 9.12
CA THR A 116 -20.97 -24.83 8.10
C THR A 116 -21.28 -24.02 6.85
N ARG A 117 -21.22 -24.65 5.68
CA ARG A 117 -21.73 -24.08 4.44
C ARG A 117 -23.19 -24.48 4.29
N ALA A 118 -24.08 -23.49 4.21
CA ALA A 118 -25.48 -23.75 3.86
C ALA A 118 -25.57 -23.77 2.32
N ASP A 119 -26.16 -24.82 1.76
CA ASP A 119 -26.33 -25.01 0.30
C ASP A 119 -25.03 -24.86 -0.52
N GLY A 120 -23.89 -25.18 0.08
CA GLY A 120 -22.57 -25.12 -0.56
C GLY A 120 -21.94 -23.71 -0.66
N LEU A 121 -22.59 -22.67 -0.14
CA LEU A 121 -22.08 -21.29 -0.14
C LEU A 121 -21.51 -20.90 1.22
N GLU A 122 -20.58 -19.95 1.22
CA GLU A 122 -20.14 -19.27 2.43
C GLU A 122 -21.31 -18.45 2.98
N ALA A 123 -22.00 -18.98 3.99
CA ALA A 123 -23.23 -18.42 4.52
C ALA A 123 -22.96 -17.42 5.65
N ILE A 124 -21.96 -16.55 5.46
CA ILE A 124 -21.63 -15.47 6.39
C ILE A 124 -22.05 -14.14 5.78
N ARG A 125 -22.91 -13.42 6.51
CA ARG A 125 -23.16 -12.00 6.26
C ARG A 125 -22.46 -11.23 7.37
N TYR A 126 -21.50 -10.39 7.03
CA TYR A 126 -20.72 -9.64 8.03
C TYR A 126 -21.41 -8.36 8.49
N ALA A 127 -22.21 -7.76 7.61
CA ALA A 127 -22.92 -6.53 7.91
C ALA A 127 -24.10 -6.33 6.96
N ARG A 128 -25.07 -5.53 7.40
CA ARG A 128 -26.14 -4.96 6.57
C ARG A 128 -26.27 -3.47 6.86
N LEU A 129 -26.16 -2.65 5.83
CA LEU A 129 -26.26 -1.20 5.91
C LEU A 129 -27.44 -0.71 5.05
N ALA A 130 -28.32 0.08 5.64
CA ALA A 130 -29.41 0.71 4.90
C ALA A 130 -28.88 1.91 4.09
N MET A 131 -29.09 1.89 2.78
CA MET A 131 -28.80 3.01 1.86
C MET A 131 -30.06 3.80 1.50
N ALA A 132 -31.18 3.54 2.19
CA ALA A 132 -32.37 4.38 2.11
C ALA A 132 -32.00 5.85 2.40
N GLY A 133 -32.46 6.76 1.54
CA GLY A 133 -32.13 8.19 1.61
C GLY A 133 -30.79 8.59 0.96
N CYS A 134 -29.97 7.64 0.48
CA CYS A 134 -28.81 7.96 -0.34
C CYS A 134 -29.26 8.31 -1.76
N GLU A 135 -28.89 9.50 -2.23
CA GLU A 135 -29.16 9.99 -3.59
C GLU A 135 -28.21 9.34 -4.61
N ARG A 136 -26.98 9.05 -4.18
CA ARG A 136 -25.94 8.40 -4.99
C ARG A 136 -25.28 7.30 -4.19
N VAL A 137 -24.99 6.19 -4.86
CA VAL A 137 -24.22 5.08 -4.32
C VAL A 137 -23.10 4.75 -5.30
N THR A 138 -21.89 4.54 -4.80
CA THR A 138 -20.68 4.32 -5.62
C THR A 138 -19.91 3.13 -5.08
N GLU A 139 -19.56 2.18 -5.94
CA GLU A 139 -18.51 1.20 -5.71
C GLU A 139 -17.15 1.86 -6.01
N VAL A 140 -16.21 1.79 -5.07
CA VAL A 140 -14.82 2.18 -5.32
C VAL A 140 -13.98 0.92 -5.39
N ARG A 141 -13.40 0.67 -6.56
CA ARG A 141 -12.51 -0.47 -6.85
C ARG A 141 -11.08 -0.01 -6.66
N LEU A 142 -10.27 -0.84 -5.98
CA LEU A 142 -8.88 -0.49 -5.66
C LEU A 142 -7.85 -1.32 -6.41
N SER A 143 -8.27 -2.30 -7.20
CA SER A 143 -7.40 -3.36 -7.73
C SER A 143 -7.77 -3.79 -9.14
N GLU A 144 -8.22 -2.85 -9.97
CA GLU A 144 -8.35 -3.11 -11.39
C GLU A 144 -6.96 -3.14 -12.03
N TRP A 145 -6.62 -4.25 -12.69
CA TRP A 145 -5.36 -4.36 -13.42
C TRP A 145 -5.51 -3.77 -14.81
N ILE A 146 -4.80 -2.69 -15.09
CA ILE A 146 -4.83 -2.01 -16.38
C ILE A 146 -3.62 -2.46 -17.21
N GLU A 147 -3.82 -3.45 -18.08
CA GLU A 147 -2.74 -4.00 -18.93
C GLU A 147 -2.00 -2.94 -19.75
N PHE A 148 -2.71 -1.89 -20.17
CA PHE A 148 -2.14 -0.79 -20.96
C PHE A 148 -1.06 -0.01 -20.18
N HIS A 149 -1.23 0.16 -18.87
CA HIS A 149 -0.26 0.81 -17.99
C HIS A 149 0.58 -0.19 -17.18
N HIS A 150 0.16 -1.47 -17.15
CA HIS A 150 0.72 -2.56 -16.35
C HIS A 150 0.86 -2.16 -14.88
N SER A 151 -0.25 -1.70 -14.35
CA SER A 151 -0.41 -1.23 -12.98
C SER A 151 -1.83 -1.51 -12.53
N TYR A 152 -1.99 -1.67 -11.22
CA TYR A 152 -3.31 -1.54 -10.61
C TYR A 152 -3.75 -0.08 -10.62
N GLU A 153 -5.06 0.16 -10.73
CA GLU A 153 -5.69 1.47 -10.67
C GLU A 153 -7.00 1.46 -9.87
N VAL A 154 -7.43 2.67 -9.51
CA VAL A 154 -8.72 2.93 -8.85
C VAL A 154 -9.78 3.27 -9.89
N ASP A 155 -10.96 2.70 -9.73
CA ASP A 155 -12.16 3.11 -10.46
C ASP A 155 -13.32 3.41 -9.50
N GLU A 156 -14.19 4.34 -9.90
CA GLU A 156 -15.40 4.72 -9.18
C GLU A 156 -16.61 4.45 -10.06
N VAL A 157 -17.39 3.42 -9.72
CA VAL A 157 -18.52 2.96 -10.51
C VAL A 157 -19.82 3.27 -9.79
N ALA A 158 -20.73 3.97 -10.48
CA ALA A 158 -22.06 4.23 -9.94
C ALA A 158 -22.84 2.91 -9.76
N VAL A 159 -23.50 2.77 -8.61
CA VAL A 159 -24.47 1.70 -8.36
C VAL A 159 -25.84 2.26 -8.71
N GLU A 160 -26.41 1.75 -9.79
CA GLU A 160 -27.66 2.24 -10.36
C GLU A 160 -28.87 1.59 -9.68
N GLU A 161 -30.06 2.19 -9.81
CA GLU A 161 -31.28 1.62 -9.20
C GLU A 161 -31.59 0.20 -9.70
N ARG A 162 -31.26 -0.11 -10.97
CA ARG A 162 -31.39 -1.45 -11.52
C ARG A 162 -30.54 -2.49 -10.75
N ASP A 163 -29.41 -2.07 -10.19
CA ASP A 163 -28.52 -2.96 -9.45
C ASP A 163 -29.19 -3.40 -8.13
N PHE A 164 -29.90 -2.48 -7.46
CA PHE A 164 -30.74 -2.80 -6.31
C PHE A 164 -31.94 -3.68 -6.68
N MET A 165 -32.64 -3.35 -7.77
CA MET A 165 -33.84 -4.08 -8.20
C MET A 165 -33.55 -5.54 -8.60
N HIS A 166 -32.35 -5.83 -9.07
CA HIS A 166 -31.97 -7.17 -9.56
C HIS A 166 -31.06 -7.95 -8.60
N GLY A 167 -30.76 -7.44 -7.41
CA GLY A 167 -29.94 -8.20 -6.47
C GLY A 167 -28.46 -8.25 -6.87
N GLU A 168 -27.96 -7.24 -7.58
CA GLU A 168 -26.59 -7.24 -8.11
C GLU A 168 -25.55 -7.35 -6.99
N LYS A 169 -24.37 -7.86 -7.36
CA LYS A 169 -23.24 -8.07 -6.47
C LYS A 169 -22.01 -7.36 -6.99
N ARG A 170 -21.34 -6.61 -6.12
CA ARG A 170 -20.13 -5.86 -6.45
C ARG A 170 -18.99 -6.31 -5.54
N MET A 171 -17.78 -6.45 -6.09
CA MET A 171 -16.62 -6.84 -5.30
C MET A 171 -16.27 -5.73 -4.30
N GLY A 172 -16.17 -4.47 -4.75
CA GLY A 172 -15.68 -3.36 -3.94
C GLY A 172 -14.16 -3.18 -4.04
N PRO A 173 -13.44 -2.86 -2.94
CA PRO A 173 -13.78 -3.21 -1.55
C PRO A 173 -14.50 -2.10 -0.75
N ILE A 174 -14.87 -0.98 -1.37
CA ILE A 174 -15.55 0.14 -0.69
C ILE A 174 -16.88 0.42 -1.39
N VAL A 175 -17.94 0.63 -0.62
CA VAL A 175 -19.20 1.22 -1.09
C VAL A 175 -19.43 2.52 -0.34
N VAL A 176 -19.77 3.57 -1.07
CA VAL A 176 -20.08 4.91 -0.55
C VAL A 176 -21.53 5.25 -0.85
N GLY A 177 -22.25 5.75 0.15
CA GLY A 177 -23.57 6.36 -0.01
C GLY A 177 -23.51 7.85 0.29
N GLU A 178 -24.05 8.67 -0.60
CA GLU A 178 -24.18 10.12 -0.42
C GLU A 178 -25.64 10.48 -0.12
N ARG A 179 -25.87 11.17 0.99
CA ARG A 179 -27.16 11.74 1.44
C ARG A 179 -27.03 13.26 1.51
N PRO A 180 -28.14 14.03 1.54
CA PRO A 180 -28.07 15.46 1.78
C PRO A 180 -27.26 15.80 3.05
N GLY A 181 -26.08 16.42 2.86
CA GLY A 181 -25.19 16.83 3.95
C GLY A 181 -24.43 15.69 4.67
N GLN A 182 -24.52 14.43 4.21
CA GLN A 182 -23.80 13.32 4.84
C GLN A 182 -23.31 12.32 3.80
N SER A 183 -22.06 11.87 3.93
CA SER A 183 -21.55 10.73 3.17
C SER A 183 -21.12 9.62 4.12
N VAL A 184 -21.47 8.38 3.78
CA VAL A 184 -21.16 7.16 4.55
C VAL A 184 -20.40 6.16 3.69
N LEU A 185 -19.42 5.46 4.26
CA LEU A 185 -18.73 4.35 3.59
C LEU A 185 -18.80 3.08 4.43
N LEU A 186 -18.93 1.95 3.75
CA LEU A 186 -18.65 0.62 4.30
C LEU A 186 -17.56 -0.02 3.43
N ALA A 187 -16.52 -0.56 4.07
CA ALA A 187 -15.42 -1.23 3.38
C ALA A 187 -14.95 -2.48 4.10
N TYR A 188 -14.26 -3.36 3.39
CA TYR A 188 -13.49 -4.46 3.95
C TYR A 188 -12.01 -4.34 3.58
N GLU A 189 -11.10 -4.84 4.42
CA GLU A 189 -9.67 -4.64 4.16
C GLU A 189 -9.05 -5.66 3.20
N HIS A 190 -9.62 -6.85 3.04
CA HIS A 190 -9.07 -7.89 2.16
C HIS A 190 -8.70 -7.36 0.76
N GLY A 191 -7.62 -7.89 0.17
CA GLY A 191 -7.15 -7.54 -1.17
C GLY A 191 -7.11 -8.73 -2.13
N SER A 192 -7.45 -8.47 -3.39
CA SER A 192 -7.37 -9.39 -4.52
C SER A 192 -7.34 -8.60 -5.82
N THR A 193 -7.04 -9.24 -6.95
CA THR A 193 -7.18 -8.62 -8.27
C THR A 193 -8.65 -8.66 -8.71
N TYR A 194 -9.24 -7.52 -9.10
CA TYR A 194 -10.61 -7.49 -9.62
C TYR A 194 -10.74 -8.33 -10.91
N PRO A 195 -11.81 -9.13 -11.11
CA PRO A 195 -13.02 -9.29 -10.30
C PRO A 195 -13.01 -10.51 -9.34
N ASP A 196 -11.83 -10.98 -8.88
CA ASP A 196 -11.73 -12.17 -8.03
C ASP A 196 -12.24 -11.91 -6.60
N ALA A 197 -13.55 -12.05 -6.40
CA ALA A 197 -14.23 -11.70 -5.17
C ALA A 197 -14.12 -12.79 -4.08
N PHE A 198 -13.64 -12.38 -2.90
CA PHE A 198 -13.67 -13.16 -1.65
C PHE A 198 -14.75 -12.67 -0.69
N LEU A 199 -15.11 -11.40 -0.82
CA LEU A 199 -16.27 -10.76 -0.22
C LEU A 199 -16.99 -9.99 -1.31
N ASP A 200 -18.30 -9.77 -1.13
CA ASP A 200 -19.10 -8.94 -2.01
C ASP A 200 -20.02 -8.00 -1.22
N PHE A 201 -20.46 -6.95 -1.91
CA PHE A 201 -21.60 -6.12 -1.54
C PHE A 201 -22.80 -6.54 -2.38
N ALA A 202 -23.83 -7.08 -1.75
CA ALA A 202 -25.10 -7.41 -2.39
C ALA A 202 -26.13 -6.30 -2.13
N PHE A 203 -26.75 -5.82 -3.20
CA PHE A 203 -27.72 -4.71 -3.19
C PHE A 203 -29.14 -5.28 -3.30
N ASP A 204 -30.04 -4.96 -2.37
CA ASP A 204 -31.42 -5.48 -2.38
C ASP A 204 -32.48 -4.41 -2.74
N PRO A 205 -33.70 -4.82 -3.17
CA PRO A 205 -34.75 -3.88 -3.58
C PRO A 205 -35.21 -2.90 -2.48
N ASP A 206 -34.96 -3.23 -1.20
CA ASP A 206 -35.24 -2.35 -0.06
C ASP A 206 -34.11 -1.32 0.17
N ARG A 207 -33.19 -1.19 -0.79
CA ARG A 207 -31.98 -0.37 -0.76
C ARG A 207 -31.09 -0.67 0.43
N ASN A 208 -30.95 -1.93 0.80
CA ASN A 208 -29.92 -2.36 1.74
C ASN A 208 -28.71 -2.91 0.99
N VAL A 209 -27.55 -2.73 1.61
CA VAL A 209 -26.28 -3.29 1.15
C VAL A 209 -25.82 -4.29 2.19
N SER A 210 -25.69 -5.55 1.80
CA SER A 210 -25.16 -6.62 2.66
C SER A 210 -23.71 -6.93 2.26
N LEU A 211 -22.81 -6.94 3.22
CA LEU A 211 -21.43 -7.39 3.04
C LEU A 211 -21.36 -8.90 3.32
N ASN A 212 -21.07 -9.72 2.32
CA ASN A 212 -21.12 -11.17 2.44
C ASN A 212 -19.76 -11.82 2.17
N ALA A 213 -19.55 -13.00 2.76
CA ALA A 213 -18.50 -13.91 2.35
C ALA A 213 -18.84 -14.56 1.00
N VAL A 214 -17.84 -14.74 0.14
CA VAL A 214 -17.99 -15.40 -1.16
C VAL A 214 -17.25 -16.74 -1.18
N LYS A 215 -15.93 -16.69 -0.92
CA LYS A 215 -15.05 -17.86 -0.89
C LYS A 215 -13.84 -17.62 0.01
N GLY A 216 -13.26 -18.69 0.53
CA GLY A 216 -12.02 -18.68 1.30
C GLY A 216 -12.12 -18.11 2.72
N ASN A 217 -13.26 -17.60 3.17
CA ASN A 217 -13.40 -17.02 4.51
C ASN A 217 -13.32 -18.08 5.62
N TYR A 218 -13.67 -19.32 5.30
CA TYR A 218 -13.54 -20.51 6.15
C TYR A 218 -13.61 -21.78 5.29
N VAL A 219 -13.21 -22.91 5.85
CA VAL A 219 -13.50 -24.24 5.28
C VAL A 219 -14.61 -24.93 6.05
N ALA A 220 -15.42 -25.75 5.37
CA ALA A 220 -16.56 -26.41 6.00
C ALA A 220 -16.10 -27.35 7.14
N GLY A 221 -16.68 -27.20 8.33
CA GLY A 221 -16.27 -27.95 9.51
C GLY A 221 -15.10 -27.32 10.28
N GLU A 222 -14.60 -26.15 9.86
CA GLU A 222 -13.63 -25.38 10.64
C GLU A 222 -14.26 -25.01 12.01
N PRO A 223 -13.56 -25.23 13.13
CA PRO A 223 -14.06 -24.80 14.44
C PRO A 223 -14.43 -23.33 14.44
N ALA A 224 -15.57 -22.99 15.04
CA ALA A 224 -15.93 -21.59 15.24
C ALA A 224 -14.97 -20.91 16.22
N ASP A 225 -14.39 -21.68 17.17
CA ASP A 225 -13.39 -21.17 18.10
C ASP A 225 -12.14 -20.67 17.36
N GLY A 226 -11.77 -19.42 17.63
CA GLY A 226 -10.59 -18.80 17.03
C GLY A 226 -10.83 -18.22 15.63
N PHE A 227 -12.05 -18.30 15.07
CA PHE A 227 -12.38 -17.59 13.84
C PHE A 227 -12.21 -16.08 14.03
N ARG A 228 -11.63 -15.44 13.01
CA ARG A 228 -11.49 -13.98 12.93
C ARG A 228 -11.87 -13.53 11.53
N SER A 229 -12.78 -12.57 11.42
CA SER A 229 -13.04 -11.91 10.16
C SER A 229 -11.84 -11.06 9.74
N VAL A 230 -11.81 -10.65 8.47
CA VAL A 230 -11.00 -9.49 8.08
C VAL A 230 -11.46 -8.24 8.85
N TRP A 231 -10.62 -7.21 8.83
CA TRP A 231 -11.03 -5.90 9.29
C TRP A 231 -11.98 -5.25 8.29
N PHE A 232 -12.93 -4.50 8.83
CA PHE A 232 -13.91 -3.69 8.11
C PHE A 232 -13.76 -2.23 8.52
N LEU A 233 -14.18 -1.32 7.65
CA LEU A 233 -14.20 0.11 7.92
C LEU A 233 -15.63 0.63 7.78
N LEU A 234 -16.06 1.46 8.73
CA LEU A 234 -17.28 2.25 8.66
C LEU A 234 -16.90 3.72 8.86
N GLY A 235 -17.23 4.56 7.89
CA GLY A 235 -16.91 5.99 7.94
C GLY A 235 -18.14 6.83 7.68
N ALA A 236 -18.22 7.99 8.31
CA ALA A 236 -19.29 8.95 8.05
C ALA A 236 -18.78 10.37 8.25
N VAL A 237 -19.06 11.27 7.31
CA VAL A 237 -18.70 12.69 7.43
C VAL A 237 -19.91 13.56 7.13
N ASN A 238 -19.92 14.76 7.71
CA ASN A 238 -20.79 15.85 7.25
C ASN A 238 -20.13 16.47 6.02
N GLY A 239 -20.70 16.22 4.84
CA GLY A 239 -20.09 16.64 3.58
C GLY A 239 -20.21 15.61 2.46
N THR A 240 -19.35 15.75 1.47
CA THR A 240 -19.42 15.00 0.21
C THR A 240 -18.58 13.72 0.26
N LYS A 241 -18.68 12.91 -0.80
CA LYS A 241 -17.80 11.76 -1.02
C LYS A 241 -16.31 12.15 -0.99
N GLU A 242 -15.96 13.35 -1.42
CA GLU A 242 -14.58 13.87 -1.44
C GLU A 242 -14.05 14.17 -0.03
N ASP A 243 -14.90 14.71 0.85
CA ASP A 243 -14.58 14.89 2.27
C ASP A 243 -14.37 13.52 2.95
N LEU A 244 -15.22 12.54 2.59
CA LEU A 244 -15.13 11.18 3.10
C LEU A 244 -13.86 10.46 2.60
N ALA A 245 -13.52 10.62 1.33
CA ALA A 245 -12.27 10.12 0.75
C ALA A 245 -11.05 10.74 1.43
N THR A 246 -11.08 12.05 1.69
CA THR A 246 -10.04 12.76 2.46
C THR A 246 -9.89 12.19 3.86
N ALA A 247 -10.99 11.90 4.56
CA ALA A 247 -10.98 11.30 5.89
C ALA A 247 -10.42 9.87 5.88
N LEU A 248 -10.82 9.03 4.91
CA LEU A 248 -10.27 7.69 4.75
C LEU A 248 -8.76 7.75 4.45
N ARG A 249 -8.35 8.63 3.55
CA ARG A 249 -6.96 8.85 3.19
C ARG A 249 -6.10 9.19 4.42
N GLN A 250 -6.57 10.11 5.26
CA GLN A 250 -5.88 10.47 6.50
C GLN A 250 -5.84 9.33 7.52
N PHE A 251 -6.93 8.55 7.63
CA PHE A 251 -6.96 7.34 8.46
C PHE A 251 -5.90 6.33 8.01
N LEU A 252 -5.78 6.06 6.70
CA LEU A 252 -4.78 5.14 6.15
C LEU A 252 -3.35 5.65 6.37
N LEU A 253 -3.13 6.97 6.30
CA LEU A 253 -1.83 7.60 6.53
C LEU A 253 -1.36 7.49 7.99
N SER A 254 -2.26 7.63 8.96
CA SER A 254 -1.87 7.92 10.35
C SER A 254 -2.46 7.00 11.42
N ARG A 255 -3.55 6.28 11.14
CA ARG A 255 -4.32 5.54 12.16
C ARG A 255 -4.48 4.04 11.88
N GLN A 256 -4.44 3.62 10.62
CA GLN A 256 -4.62 2.20 10.26
C GLN A 256 -3.48 1.32 10.79
N ALA A 257 -2.23 1.76 10.58
CA ALA A 257 -1.04 1.01 10.94
C ALA A 257 -0.63 1.27 12.40
N LEU A 258 -0.25 0.20 13.11
CA LEU A 258 0.23 0.28 14.50
C LEU A 258 1.61 0.96 14.62
N ARG A 259 2.39 0.94 13.52
CA ARG A 259 3.72 1.54 13.40
C ARG A 259 3.75 2.43 12.16
N SER A 260 4.43 3.57 12.24
CA SER A 260 4.35 4.63 11.24
C SER A 260 5.54 4.68 10.26
N ALA A 261 6.53 3.79 10.38
CA ALA A 261 7.72 3.83 9.52
C ALA A 261 7.36 3.74 8.02
N SER A 262 6.45 2.84 7.64
CA SER A 262 5.94 2.71 6.25
C SER A 262 5.07 3.89 5.78
N ARG A 263 4.71 4.82 6.69
CA ARG A 263 3.89 6.00 6.41
C ARG A 263 4.71 7.25 6.14
N ARG A 264 6.00 7.22 6.43
CA ARG A 264 6.90 8.34 6.17
C ARG A 264 7.21 8.45 4.67
N PRO A 265 7.17 9.65 4.08
CA PRO A 265 7.53 9.88 2.69
C PRO A 265 9.05 9.91 2.50
N TYR A 266 9.73 8.80 2.83
CA TYR A 266 11.17 8.63 2.55
C TYR A 266 11.45 8.65 1.04
N LEU A 267 12.69 8.96 0.66
CA LEU A 267 13.16 8.83 -0.72
C LEU A 267 13.95 7.52 -0.89
N PHE A 268 13.56 6.73 -1.89
CA PHE A 268 14.08 5.37 -2.11
C PHE A 268 14.94 5.30 -3.36
N TYR A 269 16.04 4.55 -3.28
CA TYR A 269 16.79 4.06 -4.43
C TYR A 269 16.81 2.54 -4.45
N ASN A 270 16.62 1.94 -5.63
CA ASN A 270 16.72 0.50 -5.85
C ASN A 270 17.70 0.17 -7.00
N THR A 271 18.55 -0.83 -6.81
CA THR A 271 19.61 -1.24 -7.75
C THR A 271 19.11 -2.00 -9.00
N TRP A 272 17.88 -2.53 -8.99
CA TRP A 272 17.37 -3.49 -9.98
C TRP A 272 17.44 -2.99 -11.42
N ASN A 273 17.05 -1.74 -11.67
CA ASN A 273 17.02 -1.21 -13.03
C ASN A 273 18.43 -1.18 -13.68
N HIS A 274 19.50 -0.99 -12.89
CA HIS A 274 20.87 -1.13 -13.41
C HIS A 274 21.13 -2.56 -13.87
N GLN A 275 20.77 -3.55 -13.06
CA GLN A 275 20.94 -4.98 -13.37
C GLN A 275 20.18 -5.39 -14.63
N GLU A 276 18.95 -4.88 -14.80
CA GLU A 276 18.18 -5.13 -16.03
C GLU A 276 18.82 -4.46 -17.26
N ARG A 277 19.33 -3.22 -17.13
CA ARG A 277 20.05 -2.56 -18.23
C ARG A 277 21.30 -3.34 -18.62
N ARG A 278 22.06 -3.87 -17.66
CA ARG A 278 23.19 -4.76 -17.91
C ARG A 278 22.78 -6.00 -18.69
N ARG A 279 21.68 -6.63 -18.29
CA ARG A 279 21.14 -7.79 -18.99
C ARG A 279 20.71 -7.46 -20.42
N HIS A 280 19.90 -6.43 -20.59
CA HIS A 280 19.17 -6.20 -21.83
C HIS A 280 19.92 -5.32 -22.84
N TRP A 281 20.76 -4.38 -22.40
CA TRP A 281 21.52 -3.51 -23.30
C TRP A 281 22.93 -4.01 -23.59
N HIS A 282 23.47 -4.84 -22.71
CA HIS A 282 24.87 -5.27 -22.76
C HIS A 282 25.07 -6.79 -22.77
N ASP A 283 23.97 -7.57 -22.79
CA ASP A 283 23.97 -9.05 -22.75
C ASP A 283 24.88 -9.61 -21.66
N LYS A 284 24.78 -9.04 -20.45
CA LYS A 284 25.49 -9.50 -19.26
C LYS A 284 24.57 -10.32 -18.35
N PRO A 285 25.11 -11.14 -17.44
CA PRO A 285 24.32 -11.71 -16.34
C PRO A 285 23.69 -10.60 -15.49
N TYR A 286 22.50 -10.83 -14.92
CA TYR A 286 21.81 -9.87 -14.05
C TYR A 286 22.66 -9.48 -12.83
N LEU A 287 23.47 -10.42 -12.34
CA LEU A 287 24.19 -10.25 -11.08
C LEU A 287 25.69 -9.90 -11.27
N ASP A 288 26.10 -9.49 -12.48
CA ASP A 288 27.51 -9.27 -12.85
C ASP A 288 28.19 -8.15 -12.03
N GLU A 289 27.50 -7.02 -11.84
CA GLU A 289 27.98 -5.86 -11.07
C GLU A 289 27.41 -5.79 -9.64
N MET A 290 26.76 -6.86 -9.16
CA MET A 290 26.21 -6.93 -7.80
C MET A 290 27.31 -7.29 -6.79
N HIS A 291 28.16 -6.33 -6.44
CA HIS A 291 29.26 -6.52 -5.49
C HIS A 291 29.57 -5.28 -4.65
N GLN A 292 30.30 -5.46 -3.55
CA GLN A 292 30.57 -4.43 -2.54
C GLN A 292 31.11 -3.11 -3.12
N GLU A 293 32.11 -3.17 -3.99
CA GLU A 293 32.74 -1.96 -4.56
C GLU A 293 31.75 -1.10 -5.37
N ARG A 294 30.88 -1.75 -6.16
CA ARG A 294 29.84 -1.07 -6.93
C ARG A 294 28.82 -0.42 -5.98
N MET A 295 28.33 -1.16 -4.98
CA MET A 295 27.38 -0.63 -3.99
C MET A 295 27.92 0.60 -3.27
N LEU A 296 29.21 0.61 -2.88
CA LEU A 296 29.82 1.78 -2.23
C LEU A 296 29.82 3.03 -3.11
N ARG A 297 30.05 2.89 -4.42
CA ARG A 297 29.96 4.02 -5.36
C ARG A 297 28.54 4.54 -5.50
N GLU A 298 27.57 3.64 -5.65
CA GLU A 298 26.17 4.02 -5.76
C GLU A 298 25.67 4.74 -4.50
N ILE A 299 26.08 4.24 -3.32
CA ILE A 299 25.74 4.84 -2.02
C ILE A 299 26.24 6.28 -1.91
N ASP A 300 27.46 6.57 -2.34
CA ASP A 300 28.00 7.94 -2.29
C ASP A 300 27.22 8.89 -3.20
N VAL A 301 26.81 8.44 -4.38
CA VAL A 301 25.97 9.26 -5.28
C VAL A 301 24.56 9.42 -4.71
N ALA A 302 23.95 8.34 -4.22
CA ALA A 302 22.62 8.37 -3.61
C ALA A 302 22.54 9.36 -2.45
N HIS A 303 23.56 9.37 -1.57
CA HIS A 303 23.65 10.34 -0.47
C HIS A 303 23.65 11.78 -0.98
N ARG A 304 24.48 12.09 -1.98
CA ARG A 304 24.58 13.44 -2.57
C ARG A 304 23.28 13.88 -3.25
N MET A 305 22.50 12.95 -3.80
CA MET A 305 21.17 13.20 -4.35
C MET A 305 20.09 13.36 -3.27
N GLY A 306 20.39 13.04 -2.00
CA GLY A 306 19.44 13.16 -0.90
C GLY A 306 18.55 11.93 -0.70
N ILE A 307 18.95 10.75 -1.17
CA ILE A 307 18.24 9.49 -0.89
C ILE A 307 18.34 9.13 0.60
N GLU A 308 17.34 8.41 1.11
CA GLU A 308 17.26 8.02 2.53
C GLU A 308 17.19 6.51 2.72
N VAL A 309 16.68 5.76 1.74
CA VAL A 309 16.61 4.29 1.77
C VAL A 309 17.32 3.75 0.54
N PHE A 310 18.40 3.00 0.76
CA PHE A 310 19.18 2.35 -0.29
C PHE A 310 18.87 0.86 -0.31
N VAL A 311 18.23 0.39 -1.37
CA VAL A 311 17.76 -0.99 -1.51
C VAL A 311 18.67 -1.76 -2.44
N ILE A 312 19.39 -2.75 -1.90
CA ILE A 312 20.12 -3.73 -2.69
C ILE A 312 19.14 -4.82 -3.12
N ASP A 313 18.87 -4.88 -4.42
CA ASP A 313 17.95 -5.85 -5.00
C ASP A 313 18.60 -7.24 -5.14
N ALA A 314 18.00 -8.16 -5.90
CA ALA A 314 18.42 -9.55 -5.98
C ALA A 314 19.93 -9.70 -6.24
N GLY A 315 20.57 -10.61 -5.49
CA GLY A 315 21.99 -10.98 -5.64
C GLY A 315 22.89 -10.65 -4.44
N TRP A 316 22.38 -9.95 -3.42
CA TRP A 316 23.10 -9.72 -2.16
C TRP A 316 23.32 -11.00 -1.33
N PHE A 317 22.45 -12.00 -1.51
CA PHE A 317 22.40 -13.24 -0.74
C PHE A 317 23.12 -14.40 -1.44
N LYS A 318 23.57 -15.39 -0.66
CA LYS A 318 24.12 -16.65 -1.16
C LYS A 318 23.01 -17.62 -1.60
N ARG A 319 21.96 -17.73 -0.79
CA ARG A 319 20.82 -18.66 -0.98
C ARG A 319 19.53 -18.04 -0.47
N THR A 320 18.43 -18.32 -1.15
CA THR A 320 17.08 -17.97 -0.64
C THR A 320 16.72 -18.84 0.55
N GLY A 321 15.88 -18.32 1.43
CA GLY A 321 15.49 -18.97 2.68
C GLY A 321 16.45 -18.70 3.83
N ASP A 322 17.76 -18.99 3.67
CA ASP A 322 18.76 -18.71 4.71
C ASP A 322 19.17 -17.23 4.74
N TRP A 323 19.04 -16.53 3.61
CA TRP A 323 19.25 -15.08 3.47
C TRP A 323 20.59 -14.56 4.04
N CYS A 324 21.64 -15.37 3.99
CA CYS A 324 22.99 -14.93 4.34
C CYS A 324 23.64 -14.18 3.17
N PRO A 325 24.43 -13.11 3.42
CA PRO A 325 25.16 -12.44 2.35
C PRO A 325 26.07 -13.37 1.54
N ASN A 326 26.17 -13.12 0.23
CA ASN A 326 27.13 -13.82 -0.63
C ASN A 326 28.55 -13.28 -0.36
N LEU A 327 29.41 -14.09 0.25
CA LEU A 327 30.76 -13.67 0.63
C LEU A 327 31.73 -13.49 -0.55
N GLU A 328 31.41 -14.01 -1.74
CA GLU A 328 32.21 -13.75 -2.94
C GLU A 328 31.95 -12.32 -3.45
N ARG A 329 30.70 -11.85 -3.34
CA ARG A 329 30.28 -10.49 -3.74
C ARG A 329 30.48 -9.45 -2.62
N PHE A 330 30.35 -9.89 -1.38
CA PHE A 330 30.41 -9.07 -0.15
C PHE A 330 31.31 -9.75 0.89
N PRO A 331 32.64 -9.62 0.78
CA PRO A 331 33.61 -10.37 1.60
C PRO A 331 33.47 -10.18 3.11
N ASP A 332 32.93 -9.05 3.55
CA ASP A 332 32.70 -8.76 4.98
C ASP A 332 31.23 -8.87 5.40
N ALA A 333 30.43 -9.63 4.65
CA ALA A 333 29.01 -9.85 4.91
C ALA A 333 28.21 -8.54 5.03
N LEU A 334 28.40 -7.63 4.06
CA LEU A 334 27.74 -6.30 3.97
C LEU A 334 28.12 -5.30 5.06
N GLN A 335 29.07 -5.61 5.96
CA GLN A 335 29.40 -4.71 7.07
C GLN A 335 30.01 -3.38 6.60
N THR A 336 30.79 -3.37 5.51
CA THR A 336 31.32 -2.12 4.93
C THR A 336 30.22 -1.30 4.28
N VAL A 337 29.26 -1.95 3.62
CA VAL A 337 28.08 -1.29 3.04
C VAL A 337 27.23 -0.65 4.14
N ARG A 338 26.94 -1.41 5.21
CA ARG A 338 26.21 -0.94 6.39
C ARG A 338 26.88 0.31 6.99
N ARG A 339 28.18 0.25 7.30
CA ARG A 339 28.91 1.40 7.88
C ARG A 339 28.87 2.63 6.99
N ARG A 340 28.93 2.45 5.66
CA ARG A 340 28.85 3.57 4.72
C ARG A 340 27.47 4.21 4.72
N LEU A 341 26.41 3.42 4.71
CA LEU A 341 25.03 3.91 4.82
C LEU A 341 24.80 4.65 6.15
N GLU A 342 25.25 4.07 7.26
CA GLU A 342 25.18 4.68 8.59
C GLU A 342 25.92 6.03 8.63
N SER A 343 27.11 6.14 8.03
CA SER A 343 27.85 7.42 7.96
C SER A 343 27.12 8.52 7.17
N HIS A 344 26.21 8.12 6.28
CA HIS A 344 25.39 9.02 5.46
C HIS A 344 23.98 9.20 6.01
N GLY A 345 23.64 8.57 7.15
CA GLY A 345 22.29 8.58 7.72
C GLY A 345 21.23 7.87 6.86
N MET A 346 21.66 6.96 5.97
CA MET A 346 20.76 6.21 5.09
C MET A 346 20.43 4.82 5.67
N LYS A 347 19.22 4.34 5.36
CA LYS A 347 18.71 3.03 5.75
C LYS A 347 19.12 1.96 4.74
N LEU A 348 19.52 0.79 5.22
CA LEU A 348 19.75 -0.41 4.40
C LEU A 348 18.44 -1.13 4.11
N GLY A 349 18.17 -1.36 2.83
CA GLY A 349 17.10 -2.19 2.33
C GLY A 349 17.61 -3.40 1.55
N LEU A 350 16.91 -4.52 1.65
CA LEU A 350 17.24 -5.76 0.92
C LEU A 350 15.99 -6.36 0.25
N TRP A 351 16.21 -7.04 -0.87
CA TRP A 351 15.18 -7.82 -1.58
C TRP A 351 15.01 -9.23 -1.00
N PHE A 352 13.77 -9.71 -1.00
CA PHE A 352 13.35 -11.03 -0.53
C PHE A 352 12.21 -11.59 -1.39
N ASP A 353 12.12 -12.92 -1.43
CA ASP A 353 10.90 -13.63 -1.80
C ASP A 353 10.59 -14.70 -0.74
N ASN A 354 9.52 -15.47 -0.94
CA ASN A 354 9.15 -16.57 -0.06
C ASN A 354 9.73 -17.93 -0.50
N SER A 355 10.87 -17.95 -1.22
CA SER A 355 11.51 -19.21 -1.61
C SER A 355 12.55 -19.67 -0.58
N ALA A 356 12.85 -20.96 -0.60
CA ALA A 356 13.95 -21.56 0.15
C ALA A 356 14.73 -22.52 -0.75
N ALA A 357 16.05 -22.31 -0.83
CA ALA A 357 16.90 -23.08 -1.72
C ALA A 357 16.99 -24.55 -1.31
N VAL A 358 17.20 -25.45 -2.28
CA VAL A 358 17.24 -26.93 -2.04
C VAL A 358 18.25 -27.30 -0.95
N GLU A 359 19.38 -26.61 -0.88
CA GLU A 359 20.45 -26.89 0.08
C GLU A 359 20.35 -26.07 1.39
N SER A 360 19.36 -25.17 1.49
CA SER A 360 19.21 -24.27 2.63
C SER A 360 18.88 -25.02 3.93
N ALA A 361 19.35 -24.48 5.06
CA ALA A 361 19.03 -25.04 6.37
C ALA A 361 17.54 -24.87 6.68
N ILE A 362 16.98 -23.71 6.35
CA ILE A 362 15.56 -23.43 6.58
C ILE A 362 14.65 -24.39 5.82
N LEU A 363 15.02 -24.80 4.59
CA LEU A 363 14.23 -25.78 3.86
C LEU A 363 14.25 -27.13 4.59
N LYS A 364 15.41 -27.58 5.07
CA LYS A 364 15.57 -28.85 5.81
C LYS A 364 14.65 -28.91 7.03
N GLU A 365 14.50 -27.79 7.73
CA GLU A 365 13.62 -27.66 8.89
C GLU A 365 12.13 -27.48 8.53
N HIS A 366 11.82 -27.12 7.29
CA HIS A 366 10.47 -26.76 6.83
C HIS A 366 10.07 -27.48 5.52
N LEU A 367 10.56 -28.71 5.28
CA LEU A 367 10.26 -29.46 4.04
C LEU A 367 8.76 -29.67 3.79
N ASP A 368 7.98 -29.77 4.86
CA ASP A 368 6.51 -29.89 4.88
C ASP A 368 5.79 -28.62 4.43
N CYS A 369 6.47 -27.47 4.41
CA CYS A 369 5.88 -26.16 4.11
C CYS A 369 5.99 -25.76 2.62
N ARG A 370 6.55 -26.62 1.76
CA ARG A 370 6.68 -26.34 0.32
C ARG A 370 5.30 -26.20 -0.33
N CYS A 371 5.16 -25.27 -1.26
CA CYS A 371 3.94 -25.15 -2.04
C CYS A 371 3.68 -26.40 -2.90
N ALA A 372 2.43 -26.83 -2.92
CA ALA A 372 1.96 -27.94 -3.73
C ALA A 372 0.66 -27.56 -4.44
N SER A 373 0.41 -28.17 -5.61
CA SER A 373 -0.89 -28.18 -6.28
C SER A 373 -1.16 -29.57 -6.85
N ASN A 374 -2.42 -30.01 -6.87
CA ASN A 374 -2.85 -31.32 -7.36
C ASN A 374 -2.11 -32.47 -6.67
N GLY A 375 -1.85 -32.32 -5.36
CA GLY A 375 -1.09 -33.29 -4.55
C GLY A 375 0.39 -33.41 -4.93
N LYS A 376 0.90 -32.55 -5.83
CA LYS A 376 2.30 -32.52 -6.25
C LYS A 376 2.98 -31.24 -5.75
N VAL A 377 4.10 -31.41 -5.07
CA VAL A 377 5.01 -30.30 -4.72
C VAL A 377 5.59 -29.70 -6.01
N TRP A 378 5.61 -28.38 -6.10
CA TRP A 378 6.17 -27.70 -7.29
C TRP A 378 7.65 -28.00 -7.43
N ASP A 379 8.11 -28.19 -8.67
CA ASP A 379 9.52 -28.44 -8.94
C ASP A 379 10.34 -27.16 -8.64
N PRO A 380 11.53 -27.29 -8.02
CA PRO A 380 12.31 -26.12 -7.62
C PRO A 380 12.79 -25.36 -8.87
N GLN A 381 12.80 -24.03 -8.78
CA GLN A 381 13.19 -23.14 -9.89
C GLN A 381 14.44 -22.36 -9.52
N VAL A 382 15.27 -22.05 -10.53
CA VAL A 382 16.41 -21.15 -10.35
C VAL A 382 15.89 -19.73 -10.10
N ILE A 383 16.30 -19.12 -8.99
CA ILE A 383 15.93 -17.74 -8.64
C ILE A 383 17.11 -16.84 -9.00
N TRP A 384 16.91 -15.91 -9.94
CA TRP A 384 17.90 -14.87 -10.32
C TRP A 384 19.34 -15.37 -10.45
N GLU A 385 19.60 -16.36 -11.33
CA GLU A 385 20.97 -16.89 -11.56
C GLU A 385 21.63 -17.52 -10.31
N THR A 386 20.86 -17.83 -9.28
CA THR A 386 21.33 -18.57 -8.09
C THR A 386 20.97 -20.07 -8.19
N GLU A 387 20.90 -20.77 -7.05
CA GLU A 387 20.57 -22.20 -7.02
C GLU A 387 19.05 -22.47 -7.06
N PRO A 388 18.60 -23.67 -7.47
CA PRO A 388 17.19 -24.03 -7.44
C PRO A 388 16.57 -23.92 -6.04
N ALA A 389 15.37 -23.37 -5.96
CA ALA A 389 14.63 -23.15 -4.73
C ALA A 389 13.16 -23.57 -4.86
N TYR A 390 12.60 -24.03 -3.74
CA TYR A 390 11.16 -24.27 -3.63
C TYR A 390 10.45 -22.99 -3.20
N ARG A 391 9.27 -22.75 -3.77
CA ARG A 391 8.31 -21.78 -3.23
C ARG A 391 7.75 -22.31 -1.91
N MET A 392 7.76 -21.51 -0.86
CA MET A 392 7.28 -21.90 0.47
C MET A 392 5.94 -21.25 0.78
N CYS A 393 5.01 -22.01 1.36
CA CYS A 393 3.68 -21.53 1.67
C CYS A 393 3.69 -20.59 2.89
N LEU A 394 3.36 -19.31 2.70
CA LEU A 394 3.22 -18.34 3.80
C LEU A 394 1.97 -18.58 4.66
N VAL A 395 1.06 -19.46 4.23
CA VAL A 395 -0.11 -19.89 5.02
C VAL A 395 0.16 -21.29 5.61
N SER A 396 1.36 -21.45 6.15
CA SER A 396 1.86 -22.64 6.85
C SER A 396 2.77 -22.18 8.00
N ARG A 397 3.32 -23.10 8.82
CA ARG A 397 4.26 -22.71 9.90
C ARG A 397 5.53 -21.97 9.40
N TYR A 398 5.79 -21.95 8.10
CA TYR A 398 6.90 -21.19 7.50
C TYR A 398 6.78 -19.67 7.67
N TRP A 399 5.57 -19.11 7.82
CA TRP A 399 5.40 -17.65 8.00
C TRP A 399 6.23 -17.10 9.15
N GLU A 400 6.33 -17.87 10.25
CA GLU A 400 7.08 -17.46 11.43
C GLU A 400 8.59 -17.59 11.21
N ALA A 401 9.03 -18.62 10.49
CA ALA A 401 10.44 -18.81 10.15
C ALA A 401 10.93 -17.69 9.24
N PHE A 402 10.13 -17.33 8.22
CA PHE A 402 10.41 -16.19 7.36
C PHE A 402 10.49 -14.88 8.16
N ALA A 403 9.53 -14.62 9.06
CA ALA A 403 9.60 -13.45 9.95
C ALA A 403 10.87 -13.42 10.82
N LYS A 404 11.29 -14.57 11.37
CA LYS A 404 12.51 -14.69 12.19
C LYS A 404 13.76 -14.34 11.39
N GLU A 405 13.86 -14.74 10.12
CA GLU A 405 14.98 -14.36 9.25
C GLU A 405 15.05 -12.86 9.01
N LEU A 406 13.92 -12.19 8.74
CA LEU A 406 13.88 -10.73 8.57
C LEU A 406 14.32 -10.01 9.86
N ILE A 407 13.87 -10.49 11.03
CA ILE A 407 14.26 -9.95 12.34
C ILE A 407 15.76 -10.21 12.61
N ARG A 408 16.28 -11.37 12.24
CA ARG A 408 17.71 -11.71 12.38
C ARG A 408 18.57 -10.74 11.58
N LEU A 409 18.20 -10.47 10.33
CA LEU A 409 18.94 -9.53 9.46
C LEU A 409 18.89 -8.09 9.96
N ASN A 410 17.78 -7.67 10.56
CA ASN A 410 17.75 -6.39 11.26
C ASN A 410 18.79 -6.35 12.40
N ARG A 411 18.86 -7.39 13.24
CA ARG A 411 19.80 -7.45 14.38
C ARG A 411 21.26 -7.51 13.94
N GLU A 412 21.57 -8.29 12.91
CA GLU A 412 22.95 -8.50 12.46
C GLU A 412 23.47 -7.39 11.54
N LEU A 413 22.62 -6.89 10.64
CA LEU A 413 23.01 -5.99 9.55
C LEU A 413 22.35 -4.61 9.62
N GLY A 414 21.41 -4.37 10.55
CA GLY A 414 20.69 -3.10 10.65
C GLY A 414 19.69 -2.88 9.51
N VAL A 415 19.23 -3.93 8.84
CA VAL A 415 18.24 -3.83 7.75
C VAL A 415 16.93 -3.28 8.29
N THR A 416 16.39 -2.24 7.66
CA THR A 416 15.10 -1.65 8.04
C THR A 416 14.11 -1.59 6.88
N TYR A 417 14.52 -1.94 5.66
CA TYR A 417 13.63 -2.01 4.51
C TYR A 417 13.67 -3.40 3.88
N PHE A 418 12.50 -3.96 3.62
CA PHE A 418 12.32 -5.32 3.09
C PHE A 418 11.42 -5.24 1.84
N LYS A 419 12.01 -5.38 0.65
CA LYS A 419 11.23 -5.52 -0.60
C LYS A 419 10.83 -6.97 -0.76
N TRP A 420 9.53 -7.24 -0.84
CA TRP A 420 8.98 -8.57 -1.06
C TRP A 420 8.49 -8.71 -2.49
N ASP A 421 8.94 -9.76 -3.16
CA ASP A 421 8.72 -9.97 -4.58
C ASP A 421 8.17 -11.38 -4.85
N ALA A 422 7.60 -11.57 -6.04
CA ALA A 422 7.20 -12.86 -6.59
C ALA A 422 6.17 -13.66 -5.76
N ILE A 423 5.41 -13.01 -4.87
CA ILE A 423 4.31 -13.61 -4.10
C ILE A 423 2.98 -13.43 -4.85
N GLY A 424 2.45 -14.50 -5.45
CA GLY A 424 1.15 -14.49 -6.13
C GLY A 424 -0.02 -14.73 -5.18
N GLN A 425 -1.23 -14.23 -5.50
CA GLN A 425 -2.44 -14.44 -4.69
C GLN A 425 -2.72 -15.93 -4.45
N TYR A 426 -2.53 -16.75 -5.48
CA TYR A 426 -2.64 -18.21 -5.43
C TYR A 426 -1.26 -18.85 -5.50
N GLY A 427 -1.11 -20.05 -4.96
CA GLY A 427 0.17 -20.75 -5.02
C GLY A 427 0.28 -22.04 -4.22
N CYS A 428 -0.69 -22.35 -3.33
CA CYS A 428 -0.67 -23.60 -2.57
C CYS A 428 -2.08 -24.17 -2.38
N THR A 429 -2.19 -25.49 -2.49
CA THR A 429 -3.38 -26.28 -2.17
C THR A 429 -3.03 -27.53 -1.36
N ASP A 430 -1.89 -27.55 -0.67
CA ASP A 430 -1.48 -28.66 0.20
C ASP A 430 -2.48 -28.86 1.38
N PRO A 431 -2.96 -30.09 1.64
CA PRO A 431 -3.91 -30.38 2.71
C PRO A 431 -3.30 -30.39 4.13
N ASN A 432 -2.00 -30.23 4.29
CA ASN A 432 -1.33 -30.23 5.60
C ASN A 432 -0.97 -28.82 6.08
N HIS A 433 -1.40 -27.79 5.35
CA HIS A 433 -1.12 -26.38 5.65
C HIS A 433 -2.32 -25.72 6.34
N LEU A 434 -2.21 -24.42 6.66
CA LEU A 434 -3.21 -23.69 7.47
C LEU A 434 -4.41 -23.21 6.66
N HIS A 435 -4.66 -23.80 5.49
CA HIS A 435 -5.70 -23.42 4.56
C HIS A 435 -6.60 -24.60 4.16
N GLY A 436 -6.83 -25.53 5.09
CA GLY A 436 -7.76 -26.65 4.96
C GLY A 436 -7.08 -28.01 4.83
N THR A 437 -7.85 -29.07 5.06
CA THR A 437 -7.39 -30.47 5.10
C THR A 437 -7.70 -31.26 3.82
N ALA A 438 -7.31 -32.54 3.82
CA ALA A 438 -7.63 -33.49 2.74
C ALA A 438 -9.14 -33.77 2.60
N ALA A 439 -9.95 -33.42 3.60
CA ALA A 439 -11.40 -33.52 3.52
C ALA A 439 -12.04 -32.47 2.61
N HIS A 440 -11.32 -31.38 2.31
CA HIS A 440 -11.80 -30.33 1.42
C HIS A 440 -11.34 -30.59 -0.03
N SER A 441 -12.03 -29.99 -0.99
CA SER A 441 -11.56 -29.96 -2.37
C SER A 441 -10.29 -29.11 -2.52
N GLU A 442 -9.55 -29.36 -3.60
CA GLU A 442 -8.39 -28.53 -3.94
C GLU A 442 -8.75 -27.06 -4.13
N LYS A 443 -9.88 -26.80 -4.81
CA LYS A 443 -10.37 -25.43 -5.02
C LYS A 443 -10.62 -24.72 -3.69
N GLU A 444 -11.27 -25.37 -2.73
CA GLU A 444 -11.52 -24.79 -1.41
C GLU A 444 -10.22 -24.46 -0.67
N ARG A 445 -9.21 -25.34 -0.75
CA ARG A 445 -7.90 -25.06 -0.17
C ARG A 445 -7.19 -23.90 -0.85
N GLY A 446 -7.27 -23.81 -2.18
CA GLY A 446 -6.69 -22.72 -2.95
C GLY A 446 -7.37 -21.37 -2.67
N ASP A 447 -8.70 -21.34 -2.61
CA ASP A 447 -9.46 -20.15 -2.23
C ASP A 447 -9.15 -19.75 -0.78
N ARG A 448 -9.04 -20.70 0.15
CA ARG A 448 -8.66 -20.43 1.54
C ARG A 448 -7.23 -19.91 1.66
N TYR A 449 -6.28 -20.47 0.91
CA TYR A 449 -4.90 -19.96 0.83
C TYR A 449 -4.91 -18.51 0.36
N ALA A 450 -5.59 -18.23 -0.75
CA ALA A 450 -5.65 -16.91 -1.34
C ALA A 450 -6.29 -15.89 -0.40
N PHE A 451 -7.35 -16.25 0.31
CA PHE A 451 -7.96 -15.38 1.31
C PHE A 451 -7.02 -15.06 2.48
N LEU A 452 -6.29 -16.07 2.96
CA LEU A 452 -5.42 -15.93 4.12
C LEU A 452 -4.09 -15.25 3.79
N LEU A 453 -3.61 -15.33 2.54
CA LEU A 453 -2.30 -14.83 2.14
C LEU A 453 -2.05 -13.37 2.55
N PRO A 454 -2.86 -12.37 2.15
CA PRO A 454 -2.62 -10.97 2.55
C PRO A 454 -2.67 -10.79 4.07
N LEU A 455 -3.44 -11.61 4.79
CA LEU A 455 -3.54 -11.56 6.26
C LEU A 455 -2.28 -12.11 6.93
N TYR A 456 -1.72 -13.20 6.42
CA TYR A 456 -0.45 -13.77 6.90
C TYR A 456 0.72 -12.87 6.54
N MET A 457 0.71 -12.24 5.36
CA MET A 457 1.69 -11.22 4.98
C MET A 457 1.66 -10.05 5.97
N THR A 458 0.48 -9.48 6.26
CA THR A 458 0.33 -8.43 7.29
C THR A 458 0.84 -8.90 8.65
N ARG A 459 0.50 -10.13 9.07
CA ARG A 459 0.95 -10.71 10.34
C ARG A 459 2.48 -10.81 10.44
N ILE A 460 3.14 -11.20 9.34
CA ILE A 460 4.61 -11.22 9.27
C ILE A 460 5.15 -9.80 9.44
N VAL A 461 4.61 -8.81 8.73
CA VAL A 461 5.04 -7.40 8.83
C VAL A 461 4.84 -6.87 10.25
N GLU A 462 3.69 -7.13 10.88
CA GLU A 462 3.43 -6.72 12.28
C GLU A 462 4.46 -7.35 13.24
N LYS A 463 4.76 -8.65 13.10
CA LYS A 463 5.77 -9.33 13.92
C LYS A 463 7.17 -8.75 13.71
N VAL A 464 7.54 -8.41 12.48
CA VAL A 464 8.82 -7.74 12.17
C VAL A 464 8.83 -6.35 12.77
N ALA A 465 7.75 -5.58 12.63
CA ALA A 465 7.63 -4.21 13.13
C ALA A 465 7.56 -4.11 14.67
N GLU A 466 7.13 -5.17 15.35
CA GLU A 466 7.25 -5.29 16.81
C GLU A 466 8.71 -5.39 17.26
N ALA A 467 9.53 -6.17 16.54
CA ALA A 467 10.95 -6.32 16.84
C ALA A 467 11.82 -5.18 16.28
N CYS A 468 11.40 -4.57 15.18
CA CYS A 468 12.06 -3.47 14.48
C CYS A 468 11.00 -2.38 14.14
N PRO A 469 10.71 -1.43 15.04
CA PRO A 469 9.69 -0.40 14.82
C PRO A 469 9.91 0.48 13.58
N GLU A 470 11.17 0.57 13.11
CA GLU A 470 11.59 1.28 11.92
C GLU A 470 11.44 0.47 10.62
N ALA A 471 10.89 -0.74 10.68
CA ALA A 471 10.73 -1.62 9.53
C ALA A 471 9.75 -1.04 8.50
N ILE A 472 10.17 -1.06 7.25
CA ILE A 472 9.37 -0.71 6.08
C ILE A 472 9.33 -1.97 5.20
N VAL A 473 8.13 -2.44 4.89
CA VAL A 473 7.95 -3.60 4.01
C VAL A 473 7.11 -3.17 2.80
N ASP A 474 7.70 -3.33 1.63
CA ASP A 474 7.09 -3.01 0.34
C ASP A 474 6.79 -4.31 -0.39
N PHE A 475 5.53 -4.54 -0.75
CA PHE A 475 5.13 -5.68 -1.57
C PHE A 475 5.06 -5.27 -3.03
N ASP A 476 5.87 -5.94 -3.86
CA ASP A 476 5.87 -5.80 -5.31
C ASP A 476 4.53 -6.31 -5.88
N VAL A 477 3.78 -5.38 -6.46
CA VAL A 477 2.50 -5.63 -7.13
C VAL A 477 2.56 -5.18 -8.58
N THR A 478 3.74 -5.28 -9.18
CA THR A 478 4.02 -4.77 -10.51
C THR A 478 3.54 -5.69 -11.63
N GLU A 479 2.94 -6.83 -11.30
CA GLU A 479 2.21 -7.73 -12.20
C GLU A 479 0.79 -8.02 -11.71
N SER A 480 -0.07 -8.52 -12.61
CA SER A 480 -1.41 -8.99 -12.26
C SER A 480 -1.39 -10.24 -11.37
N GLY A 481 -2.54 -10.57 -10.76
CA GLY A 481 -2.69 -11.74 -9.90
C GLY A 481 -2.07 -11.59 -8.50
N ARG A 482 -1.79 -10.35 -8.09
CA ARG A 482 -1.31 -9.97 -6.75
C ARG A 482 -2.46 -9.57 -5.83
N ALA A 483 -2.19 -9.59 -4.53
CA ALA A 483 -3.14 -9.20 -3.48
C ALA A 483 -3.10 -7.69 -3.24
N VAL A 484 -3.95 -6.94 -3.94
CA VAL A 484 -4.07 -5.48 -3.78
C VAL A 484 -5.36 -5.13 -3.06
N GLY A 485 -5.24 -4.41 -1.95
CA GLY A 485 -6.33 -4.02 -1.06
C GLY A 485 -5.80 -3.34 0.20
N LEU A 486 -6.65 -3.13 1.20
CA LEU A 486 -6.29 -2.33 2.38
C LEU A 486 -5.59 -3.16 3.49
N ALA A 487 -5.63 -4.48 3.44
CA ALA A 487 -5.15 -5.38 4.48
C ALA A 487 -3.62 -5.31 4.61
N PHE A 488 -2.90 -5.41 3.50
CA PHE A 488 -1.44 -5.29 3.51
C PHE A 488 -1.01 -3.87 3.89
N LEU A 489 -1.77 -2.85 3.44
CA LEU A 489 -1.52 -1.47 3.83
C LEU A 489 -1.60 -1.27 5.34
N SER A 490 -2.35 -2.08 6.10
CA SER A 490 -2.41 -1.93 7.56
C SER A 490 -1.08 -2.13 8.29
N ALA A 491 -0.02 -2.58 7.61
CA ALA A 491 1.33 -2.63 8.16
C ALA A 491 2.42 -2.23 7.14
N GLY A 492 2.30 -2.69 5.89
CA GLY A 492 3.23 -2.41 4.80
C GLY A 492 2.75 -1.32 3.84
N LYS A 493 3.36 -1.31 2.65
CA LYS A 493 3.01 -0.47 1.50
C LYS A 493 3.30 -1.24 0.20
N PHE A 494 2.87 -0.73 -0.94
CA PHE A 494 3.05 -1.40 -2.23
C PHE A 494 4.19 -0.79 -3.04
N PHE A 495 4.83 -1.60 -3.88
CA PHE A 495 5.65 -1.16 -4.99
C PHE A 495 4.87 -1.44 -6.28
N LEU A 496 4.46 -0.38 -6.97
CA LEU A 496 3.32 -0.43 -7.89
C LEU A 496 3.71 -0.59 -9.36
N ILE A 497 4.80 0.05 -9.79
CA ILE A 497 5.28 -0.04 -11.18
C ILE A 497 6.77 -0.33 -11.17
N ASN A 498 7.13 -1.43 -11.84
CA ASN A 498 8.51 -1.78 -12.18
C ASN A 498 8.96 -0.90 -13.36
N ASN A 499 9.05 -1.46 -14.56
CA ASN A 499 9.50 -0.73 -15.74
C ASN A 499 8.38 -0.07 -16.54
N GLY A 500 7.12 -0.15 -16.09
CA GLY A 500 5.95 0.12 -16.93
C GLY A 500 5.57 -1.14 -17.71
N PRO A 501 4.65 -1.05 -18.69
CA PRO A 501 4.13 -2.22 -19.38
C PRO A 501 5.22 -3.01 -20.08
N TYR A 502 5.31 -4.30 -19.76
CA TYR A 502 6.05 -5.31 -20.52
C TYR A 502 5.34 -5.64 -21.85
N CYS A 503 4.68 -4.64 -22.42
CA CYS A 503 4.00 -4.74 -23.69
C CYS A 503 5.03 -4.64 -24.82
N TRP A 504 4.87 -5.50 -25.81
CA TRP A 504 5.64 -5.56 -27.06
C TRP A 504 5.26 -4.41 -28.00
N ASN A 505 5.19 -3.19 -27.46
CA ASN A 505 4.87 -1.95 -28.16
C ASN A 505 3.41 -1.75 -28.64
N TYR A 506 2.43 -2.58 -28.24
CA TYR A 506 1.11 -2.64 -28.89
C TYR A 506 1.11 -3.39 -30.25
N ASN A 507 1.89 -4.48 -30.35
CA ASN A 507 1.90 -5.52 -31.41
C ASN A 507 3.08 -5.50 -32.43
N ILE A 508 4.30 -5.05 -32.08
CA ILE A 508 5.47 -5.18 -32.96
C ILE A 508 6.05 -6.61 -32.89
N PRO A 509 6.26 -7.27 -34.04
CA PRO A 509 6.92 -8.58 -34.09
C PRO A 509 8.35 -8.57 -33.53
N GLN A 510 8.74 -9.67 -32.87
CA GLN A 510 10.06 -9.94 -32.28
C GLN A 510 11.30 -9.52 -33.09
N PRO A 511 11.33 -9.65 -34.44
CA PRO A 511 12.49 -9.23 -35.24
C PRO A 511 12.84 -7.74 -35.17
N TYR A 512 11.93 -6.89 -34.67
CA TYR A 512 12.11 -5.44 -34.60
C TYR A 512 12.37 -4.93 -33.18
N TRP A 513 12.56 -5.81 -32.19
CA TRP A 513 12.88 -5.39 -30.83
C TRP A 513 14.35 -4.97 -30.72
N PRO A 514 14.64 -3.73 -30.25
CA PRO A 514 16.00 -3.34 -29.94
C PRO A 514 16.58 -4.29 -28.89
N GLN A 515 17.64 -5.03 -29.24
CA GLN A 515 18.38 -5.92 -28.33
C GLN A 515 17.52 -6.99 -27.63
N GLY A 516 16.35 -7.33 -28.19
CA GLY A 516 15.47 -8.36 -27.66
C GLY A 516 14.69 -8.00 -26.38
N ASN A 517 14.74 -6.76 -25.89
CA ASN A 517 13.90 -6.31 -24.77
C ASN A 517 12.60 -5.66 -25.30
N PRO A 518 11.42 -6.20 -24.95
CA PRO A 518 10.16 -5.64 -25.42
C PRO A 518 9.74 -4.34 -24.71
N ASN A 519 10.34 -4.00 -23.57
CA ASN A 519 9.84 -2.93 -22.72
C ASN A 519 10.32 -1.54 -23.18
N LEU A 520 9.40 -0.79 -23.79
CA LEU A 520 9.64 0.55 -24.34
C LEU A 520 9.96 1.63 -23.30
N PHE A 521 9.65 1.40 -22.02
CA PHE A 521 9.66 2.43 -20.97
C PHE A 521 10.93 2.37 -20.08
N PHE A 522 11.96 1.67 -20.56
CA PHE A 522 13.31 1.61 -19.99
C PHE A 522 14.16 2.86 -20.25
N HIS A 523 13.79 3.66 -21.25
CA HIS A 523 14.55 4.84 -21.62
C HIS A 523 14.10 6.09 -20.84
N PRO A 524 15.03 7.00 -20.49
CA PRO A 524 14.66 8.28 -19.90
C PRO A 524 13.83 9.12 -20.87
N GLY A 525 12.93 9.94 -20.33
CA GLY A 525 12.03 10.78 -21.10
C GLY A 525 10.60 10.83 -20.56
N PRO A 526 9.74 11.66 -21.19
CA PRO A 526 8.43 11.99 -20.66
C PRO A 526 7.44 10.81 -20.70
N ALA A 527 7.57 9.90 -21.67
CA ALA A 527 6.67 8.75 -21.81
C ALA A 527 6.60 7.87 -20.56
N ARG A 528 7.76 7.56 -19.96
CA ARG A 528 7.82 6.81 -18.69
C ARG A 528 7.06 7.56 -17.59
N THR A 529 7.30 8.86 -17.48
CA THR A 529 6.66 9.65 -16.42
C THR A 529 5.15 9.76 -16.59
N TRP A 530 4.63 9.78 -17.82
CA TRP A 530 3.18 9.74 -18.08
C TRP A 530 2.56 8.45 -17.55
N VAL A 531 3.14 7.30 -17.90
CA VAL A 531 2.67 5.98 -17.40
C VAL A 531 2.78 5.91 -15.89
N CYS A 532 3.93 6.31 -15.32
CA CYS A 532 4.15 6.26 -13.88
C CYS A 532 3.20 7.20 -13.11
N ARG A 533 2.68 8.27 -13.71
CA ARG A 533 1.71 9.18 -13.08
C ARG A 533 0.26 8.69 -13.19
N GLN A 534 -0.07 7.71 -14.02
CA GLN A 534 -1.45 7.19 -14.15
C GLN A 534 -2.05 6.75 -12.80
N PRO A 535 -1.31 6.03 -11.94
CA PRO A 535 -1.85 5.63 -10.65
C PRO A 535 -1.97 6.74 -9.60
N LEU A 536 -1.65 8.01 -9.92
CA LEU A 536 -1.95 9.14 -9.03
C LEU A 536 -3.45 9.27 -8.72
N THR A 537 -4.31 8.56 -9.45
CA THR A 537 -5.74 8.40 -9.13
C THR A 537 -5.99 7.77 -7.76
N TYR A 538 -5.07 6.92 -7.25
CA TYR A 538 -5.16 6.39 -5.88
C TYR A 538 -5.20 7.50 -4.83
N ASP A 539 -4.52 8.62 -5.07
CA ASP A 539 -4.23 9.63 -4.05
C ASP A 539 -5.49 10.31 -3.49
N LYS A 540 -6.65 10.18 -4.17
CA LYS A 540 -7.96 10.59 -3.64
C LYS A 540 -8.36 9.76 -2.41
N TRP A 541 -8.16 8.45 -2.46
CA TRP A 541 -8.63 7.50 -1.45
C TRP A 541 -7.51 6.98 -0.54
N ILE A 542 -6.30 6.83 -1.08
CA ILE A 542 -5.15 6.24 -0.40
C ILE A 542 -3.94 7.14 -0.61
N PRO A 543 -3.21 7.54 0.44
CA PRO A 543 -2.04 8.39 0.29
C PRO A 543 -1.02 7.78 -0.69
N MET A 544 -0.61 8.56 -1.68
CA MET A 544 0.26 8.07 -2.75
C MET A 544 1.60 7.51 -2.24
N ASN A 545 2.10 7.98 -1.09
CA ASN A 545 3.33 7.47 -0.46
C ASN A 545 3.24 6.02 0.02
N LEU A 546 2.06 5.41 -0.03
CA LEU A 546 1.83 3.99 0.20
C LEU A 546 1.95 3.13 -1.06
N PHE A 547 2.25 3.73 -2.22
CA PHE A 547 2.55 3.05 -3.46
C PHE A 547 3.82 3.64 -4.07
N LEU A 548 4.94 3.00 -3.78
CA LEU A 548 6.24 3.34 -4.33
C LEU A 548 6.23 3.16 -5.86
N THR A 549 6.76 4.14 -6.59
CA THR A 549 7.04 4.05 -8.03
C THR A 549 8.41 4.66 -8.30
N HIS A 550 9.25 3.97 -9.09
CA HIS A 550 10.61 4.42 -9.35
C HIS A 550 10.75 5.18 -10.69
N TYR A 551 11.43 6.33 -10.63
CA TYR A 551 11.77 7.17 -11.78
C TYR A 551 13.25 7.03 -12.19
N LEU A 552 13.56 7.45 -13.41
CA LEU A 552 14.89 7.32 -14.02
C LEU A 552 15.70 8.62 -13.86
N PRO A 553 16.73 8.65 -13.00
CA PRO A 553 17.49 9.86 -12.69
C PRO A 553 18.56 10.19 -13.74
N ASP A 554 18.59 9.49 -14.86
CA ASP A 554 19.51 9.69 -15.98
C ASP A 554 19.66 11.18 -16.36
N ASP A 555 20.86 11.53 -16.83
CA ASP A 555 21.20 12.90 -17.23
C ASP A 555 20.28 13.45 -18.32
N GLY A 556 20.20 14.79 -18.34
CA GLY A 556 19.23 15.54 -19.10
C GLY A 556 18.44 16.43 -18.16
N ALA A 557 18.71 17.74 -18.14
CA ALA A 557 18.09 18.65 -17.16
C ALA A 557 16.57 18.59 -17.19
N SER A 558 15.99 18.46 -18.39
CA SER A 558 14.56 18.32 -18.56
C SER A 558 14.04 16.97 -18.07
N ASN A 559 14.70 15.85 -18.41
CA ASN A 559 14.35 14.54 -17.88
C ASN A 559 14.35 14.52 -16.35
N GLN A 560 15.41 15.03 -15.72
CA GLN A 560 15.55 15.01 -14.26
C GLN A 560 14.52 15.89 -13.57
N VAL A 561 14.26 17.10 -14.07
CA VAL A 561 13.19 17.96 -13.53
C VAL A 561 11.83 17.27 -13.67
N ASN A 562 11.55 16.64 -14.81
CA ASN A 562 10.30 15.90 -15.02
C ASN A 562 10.15 14.69 -14.10
N CYS A 563 11.24 13.96 -13.85
CA CYS A 563 11.26 12.86 -12.89
C CYS A 563 11.02 13.35 -11.47
N VAL A 564 11.73 14.40 -11.02
CA VAL A 564 11.51 14.98 -9.69
C VAL A 564 10.11 15.53 -9.55
N ALA A 565 9.62 16.30 -10.53
CA ALA A 565 8.26 16.82 -10.57
C ALA A 565 7.19 15.72 -10.41
N SER A 566 7.44 14.52 -10.96
CA SER A 566 6.53 13.38 -10.82
C SER A 566 6.68 12.69 -9.47
N LEU A 567 7.91 12.40 -9.04
CA LEU A 567 8.16 11.60 -7.83
C LEU A 567 7.70 12.31 -6.55
N ILE A 568 7.78 13.64 -6.50
CA ILE A 568 7.38 14.43 -5.34
C ILE A 568 5.86 14.47 -5.13
N LEU A 569 5.06 13.99 -6.09
CA LEU A 569 3.60 13.87 -5.92
C LEU A 569 3.20 12.73 -4.97
N GLY A 570 4.19 12.03 -4.41
CA GLY A 570 4.05 11.04 -3.35
C GLY A 570 4.55 9.66 -3.74
N GLN A 571 5.22 9.49 -4.89
CA GLN A 571 5.66 8.18 -5.37
C GLN A 571 7.11 7.84 -4.99
N ASN A 572 7.93 8.85 -4.71
CA ASN A 572 9.11 8.76 -3.83
C ASN A 572 10.28 7.81 -4.21
N GLY A 573 10.27 7.16 -5.37
CA GLY A 573 11.33 6.22 -5.78
C GLY A 573 12.17 6.71 -6.97
N ILE A 574 13.46 6.36 -6.97
CA ILE A 574 14.32 6.36 -8.17
C ILE A 574 15.10 5.04 -8.30
N TRP A 575 15.61 4.77 -9.50
CA TRP A 575 16.45 3.61 -9.78
C TRP A 575 17.23 3.79 -11.08
N GLY A 576 18.26 2.98 -11.31
CA GLY A 576 19.13 3.08 -12.50
C GLY A 576 20.60 3.20 -12.14
N ASP A 577 21.43 3.64 -13.08
CA ASP A 577 22.89 3.71 -12.94
C ASP A 577 23.33 5.05 -12.30
N LEU A 578 23.31 5.15 -10.97
CA LEU A 578 23.67 6.41 -10.27
C LEU A 578 25.10 6.89 -10.57
N PRO A 579 26.16 6.04 -10.58
CA PRO A 579 27.51 6.44 -10.93
C PRO A 579 27.65 6.94 -12.37
N GLY A 580 26.70 6.63 -13.24
CA GLY A 580 26.64 7.15 -14.61
C GLY A 580 26.10 8.58 -14.72
N ILE A 581 25.55 9.16 -13.64
CA ILE A 581 25.00 10.52 -13.63
C ILE A 581 26.13 11.54 -13.41
N GLY A 582 26.18 12.57 -14.26
CA GLY A 582 27.12 13.66 -14.14
C GLY A 582 26.92 14.53 -12.89
N GLU A 583 27.97 15.23 -12.49
CA GLU A 583 28.00 16.08 -11.28
C GLU A 583 26.86 17.11 -11.22
N ASP A 584 26.53 17.75 -12.35
CA ASP A 584 25.41 18.69 -12.44
C ASP A 584 24.06 18.01 -12.23
N GLY A 585 23.92 16.76 -12.70
CA GLY A 585 22.71 15.97 -12.51
C GLY A 585 22.51 15.56 -11.06
N VAL A 586 23.58 15.07 -10.42
CA VAL A 586 23.59 14.74 -8.99
C VAL A 586 23.23 15.96 -8.14
N LYS A 587 23.85 17.12 -8.43
CA LYS A 587 23.55 18.38 -7.74
C LYS A 587 22.10 18.81 -7.92
N ARG A 588 21.57 18.76 -9.15
CA ARG A 588 20.18 19.12 -9.46
C ARG A 588 19.18 18.27 -8.68
N PHE A 589 19.38 16.96 -8.61
CA PHE A 589 18.56 16.08 -7.77
C PHE A 589 18.66 16.46 -6.30
N GLY A 590 19.87 16.63 -5.77
CA GLY A 590 20.10 17.00 -4.38
C GLY A 590 19.39 18.30 -3.98
N GLU A 591 19.43 19.32 -4.84
CA GLU A 591 18.76 20.61 -4.60
C GLU A 591 17.23 20.46 -4.58
N LEU A 592 16.64 19.84 -5.61
CA LEU A 592 15.18 19.70 -5.70
C LEU A 592 14.61 18.76 -4.62
N LEU A 593 15.30 17.66 -4.32
CA LEU A 593 14.90 16.75 -3.25
C LEU A 593 15.12 17.38 -1.86
N GLY A 594 16.11 18.25 -1.72
CA GLY A 594 16.30 19.08 -0.52
C GLY A 594 15.11 19.99 -0.25
N LEU A 595 14.57 20.66 -1.28
CA LEU A 595 13.34 21.47 -1.17
C LEU A 595 12.13 20.61 -0.83
N TYR A 596 11.95 19.48 -1.52
CA TYR A 596 10.88 18.53 -1.24
C TYR A 596 10.89 18.07 0.23
N LYS A 597 12.05 17.73 0.79
CA LYS A 597 12.17 17.28 2.18
C LYS A 597 11.66 18.30 3.20
N GLN A 598 11.67 19.60 2.90
CA GLN A 598 11.15 20.63 3.80
C GLN A 598 9.62 20.57 3.94
N VAL A 599 8.91 20.01 2.95
CA VAL A 599 7.44 20.04 2.83
C VAL A 599 6.80 18.66 2.54
N ARG A 600 7.59 17.58 2.53
CA ARG A 600 7.14 16.24 2.15
C ARG A 600 6.00 15.68 3.00
N GLU A 601 5.98 16.01 4.30
CA GLU A 601 4.92 15.56 5.22
C GLU A 601 3.61 16.29 4.89
N ASP A 602 3.68 17.58 4.56
CA ASP A 602 2.53 18.37 4.10
C ASP A 602 2.00 17.82 2.76
N ILE A 603 2.88 17.50 1.80
CA ILE A 603 2.51 16.87 0.53
C ILE A 603 1.87 15.50 0.76
N ALA A 604 2.44 14.66 1.63
CA ALA A 604 1.89 13.35 1.96
C ALA A 604 0.51 13.47 2.63
N ALA A 605 0.28 14.51 3.44
CA ALA A 605 -1.01 14.79 4.09
C ALA A 605 -2.05 15.44 3.15
N ALA A 606 -1.62 16.20 2.14
CA ALA A 606 -2.50 16.97 1.27
C ALA A 606 -3.42 16.07 0.42
N PRO A 607 -4.75 16.30 0.41
CA PRO A 607 -5.62 15.75 -0.61
C PRO A 607 -5.22 16.27 -2.00
N PRO A 608 -5.23 15.44 -3.06
CA PRO A 608 -4.81 15.86 -4.39
C PRO A 608 -5.83 16.81 -5.02
N VAL A 609 -5.32 17.79 -5.77
CA VAL A 609 -6.07 18.56 -6.74
C VAL A 609 -5.40 18.38 -8.10
N ARG A 610 -6.18 17.99 -9.12
CA ARG A 610 -5.67 17.81 -10.49
C ARG A 610 -6.51 18.61 -11.48
N ARG A 611 -5.85 19.31 -12.41
CA ARG A 611 -6.47 19.93 -13.58
C ARG A 611 -5.79 19.45 -14.87
N GLY A 612 -6.59 19.16 -15.88
CA GLY A 612 -6.11 18.54 -17.12
C GLY A 612 -5.96 17.02 -17.02
N THR A 613 -5.57 16.43 -18.14
CA THR A 613 -5.35 14.98 -18.30
C THR A 613 -3.87 14.67 -18.17
N ILE A 614 -3.51 13.50 -17.64
CA ILE A 614 -2.11 13.05 -17.58
C ILE A 614 -1.51 12.97 -19.00
N GLY A 615 -0.34 13.57 -19.20
CA GLY A 615 0.28 13.75 -20.52
C GLY A 615 -0.33 14.88 -21.37
N GLY A 616 -1.31 15.61 -20.85
CA GLY A 616 -1.95 16.75 -21.50
C GLY A 616 -1.18 18.06 -21.39
N CYS A 617 -1.81 19.15 -21.84
CA CYS A 617 -1.21 20.49 -21.84
C CYS A 617 -2.21 21.59 -21.47
N PRO A 618 -2.12 22.21 -20.27
CA PRO A 618 -1.28 21.79 -19.15
C PRO A 618 -1.92 20.64 -18.36
N GLU A 619 -1.09 19.78 -17.78
CA GLU A 619 -1.42 18.85 -16.69
C GLU A 619 -0.92 19.48 -15.38
N ILE A 620 -1.79 19.71 -14.41
CA ILE A 620 -1.45 20.42 -13.16
C ILE A 620 -1.84 19.57 -11.96
N HIS A 621 -0.91 19.42 -11.02
CA HIS A 621 -1.13 18.78 -9.73
C HIS A 621 -0.84 19.77 -8.60
N GLU A 622 -1.78 19.93 -7.68
CA GLU A 622 -1.62 20.70 -6.44
C GLU A 622 -1.72 19.75 -5.25
N LYS A 623 -0.68 19.78 -4.41
CA LYS A 623 -0.50 18.99 -3.19
C LYS A 623 -0.09 19.92 -2.07
N ILE A 624 -1.05 20.70 -1.59
CA ILE A 624 -0.87 21.70 -0.52
C ILE A 624 -1.73 21.31 0.68
N ASP A 625 -1.11 21.18 1.85
CA ASP A 625 -1.83 20.84 3.07
C ASP A 625 -2.73 22.02 3.46
N PRO A 626 -4.05 21.85 3.55
CA PRO A 626 -4.97 22.93 3.88
C PRO A 626 -4.77 23.54 5.27
N ARG A 627 -4.07 22.84 6.17
CA ARG A 627 -3.81 23.29 7.55
C ARG A 627 -2.62 24.23 7.64
N THR A 628 -1.60 24.01 6.81
CA THR A 628 -0.33 24.73 6.87
C THR A 628 -0.13 25.67 5.69
N GLY A 629 -0.80 25.42 4.57
CA GLY A 629 -0.55 26.11 3.29
C GLY A 629 0.78 25.72 2.63
N ARG A 630 1.48 24.72 3.17
CA ARG A 630 2.76 24.22 2.67
C ARG A 630 2.54 23.04 1.72
N GLY A 631 3.45 22.84 0.78
CA GLY A 631 3.39 21.75 -0.17
C GLY A 631 3.93 22.13 -1.54
N ALA A 632 3.36 21.58 -2.61
CA ALA A 632 3.82 21.83 -3.97
C ALA A 632 2.69 21.98 -4.99
N VAL A 633 2.99 22.73 -6.06
CA VAL A 633 2.25 22.68 -7.33
C VAL A 633 3.21 22.28 -8.43
N VAL A 634 2.80 21.33 -9.25
CA VAL A 634 3.56 20.85 -10.40
C VAL A 634 2.75 21.09 -11.66
N VAL A 635 3.36 21.75 -12.64
CA VAL A 635 2.77 22.01 -13.95
C VAL A 635 3.58 21.23 -14.97
N PHE A 636 2.92 20.36 -15.73
CA PHE A 636 3.48 19.71 -16.91
C PHE A 636 2.85 20.30 -18.17
N ALA A 637 3.65 20.41 -19.23
CA ALA A 637 3.20 20.88 -20.52
C ALA A 637 3.90 20.09 -21.64
N THR A 638 3.16 19.79 -22.71
CA THR A 638 3.71 19.15 -23.92
C THR A 638 3.90 20.15 -25.07
N MET A 639 3.42 21.38 -24.92
CA MET A 639 3.54 22.46 -25.89
C MET A 639 4.17 23.70 -25.25
N PRO A 640 4.89 24.52 -26.03
CA PRO A 640 5.42 25.77 -25.53
C PRO A 640 4.29 26.77 -25.29
N GLY A 641 4.47 27.62 -24.28
CA GLY A 641 3.48 28.61 -23.89
C GLY A 641 3.59 29.04 -22.44
N THR A 642 2.77 30.01 -22.06
CA THR A 642 2.63 30.47 -20.68
C THR A 642 1.27 30.01 -20.16
N TYR A 643 1.29 29.23 -19.08
CA TYR A 643 0.10 28.67 -18.45
C TYR A 643 -0.08 29.30 -17.07
N THR A 644 -1.33 29.68 -16.78
CA THR A 644 -1.69 30.31 -15.51
C THR A 644 -2.59 29.39 -14.70
N TYR A 645 -2.30 29.28 -13.41
CA TYR A 645 -3.11 28.53 -12.46
C TYR A 645 -3.31 29.34 -11.19
N VAL A 646 -4.48 29.25 -10.57
CA VAL A 646 -4.72 29.80 -9.24
C VAL A 646 -4.95 28.61 -8.32
N THR A 647 -4.17 28.53 -7.24
CA THR A 647 -4.29 27.40 -6.30
C THR A 647 -5.70 27.30 -5.75
N GLU A 648 -6.17 26.08 -5.48
CA GLU A 648 -7.44 25.87 -4.77
C GLU A 648 -7.26 26.17 -3.27
N ARG A 649 -6.09 25.85 -2.71
CA ARG A 649 -5.76 26.06 -1.31
C ARG A 649 -4.98 27.35 -1.07
N LYS A 650 -5.08 27.83 0.17
CA LYS A 650 -4.23 28.92 0.65
C LYS A 650 -2.78 28.44 0.71
N THR A 651 -1.87 29.38 0.53
CA THR A 651 -0.44 29.10 0.38
C THR A 651 0.38 29.78 1.46
N ASP A 652 1.46 29.13 1.87
CA ASP A 652 2.51 29.72 2.69
C ASP A 652 3.17 30.90 1.95
N ALA A 653 3.71 31.85 2.70
CA ALA A 653 4.35 33.03 2.12
C ALA A 653 5.74 32.72 1.54
N ALA A 654 6.46 31.77 2.13
CA ALA A 654 7.74 31.30 1.61
C ALA A 654 7.49 30.46 0.36
N VAL A 655 8.17 30.81 -0.73
CA VAL A 655 7.96 30.15 -2.02
C VAL A 655 9.29 30.00 -2.75
N TRP A 656 9.48 28.82 -3.34
CA TRP A 656 10.52 28.54 -4.31
C TRP A 656 9.88 28.20 -5.65
N THR A 657 10.43 28.71 -6.75
CA THR A 657 9.93 28.44 -8.10
C THR A 657 11.03 27.93 -9.02
N SER A 658 10.69 26.99 -9.90
CA SER A 658 11.56 26.60 -10.99
C SER A 658 11.76 27.75 -12.00
N PRO A 659 12.88 27.78 -12.75
CA PRO A 659 13.14 28.80 -13.77
C PRO A 659 11.99 28.98 -14.77
N GLY A 660 11.65 30.23 -15.09
CA GLY A 660 10.53 30.57 -15.96
C GLY A 660 9.15 30.44 -15.30
N THR A 661 9.10 30.35 -13.96
CA THR A 661 7.85 30.32 -13.18
C THR A 661 7.82 31.46 -12.17
N GLY A 662 6.72 32.21 -12.17
CA GLY A 662 6.43 33.28 -11.22
C GLY A 662 5.21 32.96 -10.36
N THR A 663 5.16 33.52 -9.16
CA THR A 663 3.98 33.44 -8.29
C THR A 663 3.59 34.81 -7.74
N VAL A 664 2.28 35.03 -7.61
CA VAL A 664 1.70 36.23 -6.98
C VAL A 664 0.67 35.77 -5.97
N ARG A 665 0.90 36.09 -4.69
CA ARG A 665 -0.08 35.82 -3.64
C ARG A 665 -1.26 36.76 -3.77
N LEU A 666 -2.47 36.20 -3.75
CA LEU A 666 -3.72 36.93 -3.88
C LEU A 666 -4.25 37.37 -2.51
N ALA A 667 -5.20 38.31 -2.51
CA ALA A 667 -5.78 38.86 -1.29
C ALA A 667 -6.52 37.82 -0.42
N ASP A 668 -6.98 36.72 -1.01
CA ASP A 668 -7.65 35.61 -0.31
C ASP A 668 -6.68 34.56 0.25
N GLY A 669 -5.36 34.76 0.08
CA GLY A 669 -4.30 33.88 0.55
C GLY A 669 -3.91 32.75 -0.40
N ARG A 670 -4.59 32.61 -1.55
CA ARG A 670 -4.22 31.68 -2.63
C ARG A 670 -3.09 32.28 -3.48
N ALA A 671 -2.46 31.48 -4.32
CA ALA A 671 -1.40 31.95 -5.21
C ALA A 671 -1.82 31.82 -6.67
N ARG A 672 -1.56 32.87 -7.47
CA ARG A 672 -1.54 32.79 -8.93
C ARG A 672 -0.13 32.38 -9.36
N ILE A 673 -0.04 31.28 -10.09
CA ILE A 673 1.19 30.75 -10.67
C ILE A 673 1.16 31.01 -12.17
N GLU A 674 2.25 31.52 -12.71
CA GLU A 674 2.48 31.68 -14.14
C GLU A 674 3.72 30.87 -14.53
N ALA A 675 3.54 29.84 -15.34
CA ALA A 675 4.58 28.90 -15.75
C ALA A 675 4.82 28.99 -17.26
N THR A 676 6.00 29.45 -17.66
CA THR A 676 6.40 29.59 -19.06
C THR A 676 7.29 28.42 -19.49
N PHE A 677 6.87 27.74 -20.55
CA PHE A 677 7.60 26.66 -21.22
C PHE A 677 8.12 27.18 -22.56
N ALA A 678 9.41 27.48 -22.63
CA ALA A 678 10.00 28.13 -23.80
C ALA A 678 10.42 27.16 -24.89
N LYS A 679 10.65 25.88 -24.55
CA LYS A 679 11.20 24.87 -25.44
C LYS A 679 10.26 23.68 -25.56
N HIS A 680 10.17 23.11 -26.77
CA HIS A 680 9.38 21.93 -27.06
C HIS A 680 10.15 20.93 -27.93
N MET A 681 9.75 19.66 -27.86
CA MET A 681 10.30 18.60 -28.68
C MET A 681 9.72 18.70 -30.10
N GLY A 682 10.50 19.25 -31.03
CA GLY A 682 10.15 19.19 -32.46
C GLY A 682 10.11 17.75 -33.00
N TRP A 683 9.57 17.55 -34.20
CA TRP A 683 9.38 16.23 -34.81
C TRP A 683 10.64 15.34 -34.89
N ARG A 684 11.85 15.94 -34.87
CA ARG A 684 13.15 15.24 -34.84
C ARG A 684 13.99 15.58 -33.61
N GLY A 685 13.43 16.28 -32.63
CA GLY A 685 14.12 16.73 -31.42
C GLY A 685 14.28 15.60 -30.41
N LYS A 686 15.28 15.71 -29.54
CA LYS A 686 15.46 14.79 -28.41
C LYS A 686 14.55 15.21 -27.25
N PRO A 687 14.15 14.29 -26.36
CA PRO A 687 13.37 14.63 -25.17
C PRO A 687 13.96 15.75 -24.32
N ASP A 688 15.29 15.84 -24.22
CA ASP A 688 15.96 16.88 -23.43
C ASP A 688 15.97 18.27 -24.07
N ASP A 689 15.52 18.41 -25.32
CA ASP A 689 15.43 19.70 -25.99
C ASP A 689 14.18 20.49 -25.55
N ALA A 690 13.23 19.84 -24.88
CA ALA A 690 11.97 20.43 -24.41
C ALA A 690 12.01 20.75 -22.91
N GLU A 691 11.08 21.59 -22.43
CA GLU A 691 10.78 21.70 -20.99
C GLU A 691 9.47 20.94 -20.71
N TRP A 692 9.51 19.92 -19.84
CA TRP A 692 8.33 19.08 -19.58
C TRP A 692 7.59 19.44 -18.30
N ALA A 693 8.28 20.01 -17.31
CA ALA A 693 7.72 20.28 -15.99
C ALA A 693 8.26 21.56 -15.36
N LYS A 694 7.43 22.17 -14.52
CA LYS A 694 7.75 23.28 -13.61
C LYS A 694 7.24 22.93 -12.21
N ILE A 695 8.00 23.32 -11.20
CA ILE A 695 7.71 23.01 -9.79
C ILE A 695 7.65 24.32 -9.02
N VAL A 696 6.64 24.44 -8.16
CA VAL A 696 6.52 25.50 -7.17
C VAL A 696 6.40 24.83 -5.81
N PHE A 697 7.28 25.16 -4.88
CA PHE A 697 7.16 24.73 -3.48
C PHE A 697 6.69 25.90 -2.62
N PHE A 698 5.71 25.65 -1.76
CA PHE A 698 5.24 26.59 -0.75
C PHE A 698 5.71 26.10 0.63
N GLY A 699 6.36 26.97 1.40
CA GLY A 699 6.97 26.63 2.69
C GLY A 699 8.33 25.94 2.59
N ALA A 700 9.03 26.09 1.45
CA ALA A 700 10.42 25.68 1.25
C ALA A 700 11.22 26.82 0.61
N THR A 701 12.49 26.96 0.97
CA THR A 701 13.41 27.99 0.44
C THR A 701 14.79 27.42 0.18
#